data_AF-A0A7V2IJ83-F1
#
_entry.id   AF-A0A7V2IJ83-F1
#
_cell.length_a   1.000
_cell.length_b   1.000
_cell.length_c   1.000
_cell.angle_alpha   90.00
_cell.angle_beta   90.00
_cell.angle_gamma   90.00
#
_symmetry.space_group_name_H-M   'P 1'
#
loop_
_entity.id
_entity.type
_entity.pdbx_description
1 polymer ?
#
loop_
_entity_poly.entity_id
_entity_poly.type
_entity_poly.pdbx_seq_one_letter_code
_entity_poly.pdbx_strand_id
1 'polypeptide(L)'
;MLKILISKIYIFILRILEAFIISLSFAIFIITIYPIKIKIVSILSLVPFLIYILSSLKFLKDEEIAWLYEFKYRDLNEKLITYVELKLRSIYEKINFKTLNPFSIYRPKYELLLLFIISLSLFILSFNFRKPLYIANYSEYKRIVKIFGNDEFFLGEDIILKIKNYSFLKEKLILKPTNYSFEIEPLSEVIDTIRNLDEGNYHIEFLEKNIFNLKVFQKPVIDSLIINVKTPYLNLEQIVKNNFEISVIEGSKLNITLFSSSADSIKPFSKILLIAKNDTQFEFYLYKSKKFLKYPNKLKISVIKDNPPFVKILYPENFIYLPENYKVPIIGISTDDYGLTKMEIYLNEKLIYRKNSKNVLKDTIDYNLDLSSEKLLPGDEINVYLKSTDLKGQTSFDYITIKFPTLAEQMNLSTKAIAESEKQLKDLKQKIEDLGDILNKLDSKEDLNAISEELKDVQKEMEKLKEKIDEISQKMTLEPEIQEQLKRISELYEKILDDELRQILNKIQQAINNLDKEEIKKLLENTKIDIEKLKNSLKATESTLRKFYEEKKLKELSEKLREIADKQENINDKSSQNEITNELKDIQKNLNEISKTIENPFSDSLKNISRELEKNIIQSENISENWPNSQGMCQSNAKSIRALSQKLEKLQNQLVESRKEEIIKKIEALRRSLIFISQNEEANNEFEQRAILNAIKIAIRDFEELANMNFLITIDIKAHLYMALENAQEVLLRYKYNDFNRAKNYKNAEKKEILSAILKLYDVQNEVANSSSSSGYGEMLKKMAQTLSHMQSLNNQNISEDLLKQITLQQEMLKKMIQGIREGMEKTGNQYSEKLKEIEKQIDDLEKEIKDKKKIDRRIIEKQREIMHNLLSAWTGLKSENKSEKLEAEKPKNIKYEEPKISENMIYRQKIIEILRKIQNLEIDNSQKQKLIEFYQNLLKSF
;
A
#
# COMPACT_ATOMS: atom_id res chain seq x y z
N MET A 1 67.75 -50.49 44.93
CA MET A 1 67.09 -51.77 45.25
C MET A 1 65.74 -51.97 44.58
N LEU A 2 64.71 -51.12 44.79
CA LEU A 2 63.39 -51.33 44.18
C LEU A 2 63.41 -51.44 42.63
N LYS A 3 64.17 -50.57 41.93
CA LYS A 3 64.33 -50.65 40.47
C LYS A 3 65.04 -51.92 39.98
N ILE A 4 65.99 -52.44 40.76
CA ILE A 4 66.68 -53.72 40.48
C ILE A 4 65.68 -54.87 40.62
N LEU A 5 64.86 -54.87 41.67
CA LEU A 5 63.80 -55.87 41.87
C LEU A 5 62.74 -55.84 40.76
N ILE A 6 62.29 -54.64 40.34
CA ILE A 6 61.36 -54.49 39.21
C ILE A 6 61.99 -55.03 37.92
N SER A 7 63.28 -54.77 37.71
CA SER A 7 64.00 -55.31 36.54
C SER A 7 64.12 -56.84 36.59
N LYS A 8 64.34 -57.45 37.76
CA LYS A 8 64.32 -58.92 37.93
C LYS A 8 63.00 -59.51 37.47
N ILE A 9 61.90 -58.96 37.99
CA ILE A 9 60.54 -59.43 37.68
C ILE A 9 60.26 -59.26 36.18
N TYR A 10 60.64 -58.12 35.61
CA TYR A 10 60.45 -57.86 34.19
C TYR A 10 61.24 -58.83 33.30
N ILE A 11 62.52 -59.07 33.59
CA ILE A 11 63.34 -60.03 32.84
C ILE A 11 62.76 -61.43 32.95
N PHE A 12 62.29 -61.82 34.13
CA PHE A 12 61.65 -63.11 34.36
C PHE A 12 60.37 -63.28 33.52
N ILE A 13 59.50 -62.26 33.47
CA ILE A 13 58.29 -62.26 32.63
C ILE A 13 58.67 -62.38 31.15
N LEU A 14 59.67 -61.64 30.68
CA LEU A 14 60.14 -61.72 29.30
C LEU A 14 60.70 -63.10 28.96
N ARG A 15 61.43 -63.75 29.88
CA ARG A 15 61.92 -65.12 29.65
C ARG A 15 60.81 -66.17 29.63
N ILE A 16 59.72 -65.97 30.39
CA ILE A 16 58.52 -66.83 30.27
C ILE A 16 57.88 -66.66 28.89
N LEU A 17 57.77 -65.42 28.39
CA LEU A 17 57.28 -65.16 27.04
C LEU A 17 58.18 -65.81 25.97
N GLU A 18 59.50 -65.71 26.11
CA GLU A 18 60.47 -66.40 25.25
C GLU A 18 60.26 -67.92 25.26
N ALA A 19 60.07 -68.52 26.44
CA ALA A 19 59.76 -69.94 26.58
C ALA A 19 58.47 -70.33 25.84
N PHE A 20 57.43 -69.49 25.96
CA PHE A 20 56.16 -69.71 25.29
C PHE A 20 56.30 -69.64 23.78
N ILE A 21 57.07 -68.67 23.26
CA ILE A 21 57.36 -68.54 21.84
C ILE A 21 58.11 -69.78 21.33
N ILE A 22 59.10 -70.28 22.07
CA ILE A 22 59.83 -71.51 21.72
C ILE A 22 58.87 -72.71 21.69
N SER A 23 58.06 -72.86 22.73
CA SER A 23 57.06 -73.93 22.85
C SER A 23 56.07 -73.92 21.69
N LEU A 24 55.54 -72.75 21.36
CA LEU A 24 54.60 -72.56 20.27
C LEU A 24 55.26 -72.82 18.91
N SER A 25 56.49 -72.34 18.72
CA SER A 25 57.28 -72.60 17.51
C SER A 25 57.51 -74.11 17.32
N PHE A 26 57.82 -74.81 18.40
CA PHE A 26 58.02 -76.26 18.39
C PHE A 26 56.72 -77.02 18.15
N ALA A 27 55.60 -76.58 18.73
CA ALA A 27 54.28 -77.13 18.46
C ALA A 27 53.92 -77.00 16.97
N ILE A 28 54.11 -75.80 16.41
CA ILE A 28 53.89 -75.51 14.99
C ILE A 28 54.79 -76.40 14.13
N PHE A 29 56.07 -76.51 14.49
CA PHE A 29 57.03 -77.35 13.77
C PHE A 29 56.64 -78.85 13.81
N ILE A 30 56.18 -79.37 14.95
CA ILE A 30 55.67 -80.76 15.04
C ILE A 30 54.46 -80.95 14.14
N ILE A 31 53.48 -80.03 14.17
CA ILE A 31 52.28 -80.09 13.31
C ILE A 31 52.68 -80.05 11.82
N THR A 32 53.70 -79.25 11.50
CA THR A 32 54.29 -79.12 10.16
C THR A 32 54.86 -80.44 9.64
N ILE A 33 55.47 -81.24 10.51
CA ILE A 33 56.08 -82.52 10.11
C ILE A 33 55.06 -83.67 10.17
N TYR A 34 54.22 -83.75 11.21
CA TYR A 34 53.25 -84.85 11.42
C TYR A 34 51.87 -84.32 11.86
N PRO A 35 50.79 -84.57 11.10
CA PRO A 35 49.44 -84.18 11.50
C PRO A 35 48.86 -85.15 12.55
N ILE A 36 49.38 -85.12 13.77
CA ILE A 36 48.95 -85.96 14.89
C ILE A 36 47.76 -85.28 15.63
N LYS A 37 46.95 -86.06 16.37
CA LYS A 37 45.91 -85.54 17.28
C LYS A 37 46.47 -84.43 18.19
N ILE A 38 45.77 -83.30 18.24
CA ILE A 38 46.13 -82.06 18.97
C ILE A 38 46.57 -82.33 20.42
N LYS A 39 45.96 -83.31 21.11
CA LYS A 39 46.31 -83.69 22.48
C LYS A 39 47.77 -84.15 22.66
N ILE A 40 48.37 -84.80 21.66
CA ILE A 40 49.77 -85.28 21.73
C ILE A 40 50.73 -84.11 21.46
N VAL A 41 50.38 -83.24 20.51
CA VAL A 41 51.16 -82.03 20.20
C VAL A 41 51.25 -81.12 21.42
N SER A 42 50.14 -80.91 22.13
CA SER A 42 50.14 -80.08 23.34
C SER A 42 51.05 -80.61 24.45
N ILE A 43 51.20 -81.94 24.56
CA ILE A 43 52.08 -82.56 25.57
C ILE A 43 53.55 -82.42 25.16
N LEU A 44 53.88 -82.67 23.88
CA LEU A 44 55.26 -82.55 23.38
C LEU A 44 55.76 -81.10 23.37
N SER A 45 54.90 -80.12 23.10
CA SER A 45 55.28 -78.71 23.10
C SER A 45 55.59 -78.15 24.49
N LEU A 46 55.10 -78.81 25.56
CA LEU A 46 55.39 -78.43 26.94
C LEU A 46 56.84 -78.74 27.36
N VAL A 47 57.52 -79.68 26.69
CA VAL A 47 58.88 -80.09 27.06
C VAL A 47 59.91 -78.96 26.84
N PRO A 48 60.00 -78.30 25.67
CA PRO A 48 60.89 -77.14 25.48
C PRO A 48 60.56 -75.97 26.40
N PHE A 49 59.27 -75.75 26.69
CA PHE A 49 58.80 -74.70 27.60
C PHE A 49 59.40 -74.90 29.01
N LEU A 50 59.26 -76.12 29.54
CA LEU A 50 59.76 -76.49 30.86
C LEU A 50 61.29 -76.43 30.91
N ILE A 51 62.00 -76.94 29.90
CA ILE A 51 63.46 -76.90 29.85
C ILE A 51 63.98 -75.46 29.84
N TYR A 52 63.39 -74.58 29.01
CA TYR A 52 63.81 -73.19 28.92
C TYR A 52 63.51 -72.43 30.22
N ILE A 53 62.32 -72.62 30.80
CA ILE A 53 61.96 -72.01 32.08
C ILE A 53 62.87 -72.48 33.22
N LEU A 54 63.13 -73.78 33.32
CA LEU A 54 64.04 -74.34 34.32
C LEU A 54 65.46 -73.80 34.16
N SER A 55 65.95 -73.62 32.92
CA SER A 55 67.24 -72.98 32.68
C SER A 55 67.25 -71.49 33.05
N SER A 56 66.10 -70.82 32.94
CA SER A 56 65.93 -69.39 33.22
C SER A 56 65.70 -69.06 34.70
N LEU A 57 65.35 -70.06 35.52
CA LEU A 57 65.07 -69.97 36.96
C LEU A 57 66.33 -69.77 37.82
N LYS A 58 67.52 -69.67 37.22
CA LYS A 58 68.69 -69.11 37.93
C LYS A 58 68.35 -67.68 38.36
N PHE A 59 68.18 -67.46 39.66
CA PHE A 59 67.90 -66.15 40.23
C PHE A 59 69.01 -65.17 39.80
N LEU A 60 68.64 -64.17 39.00
CA LEU A 60 69.56 -63.09 38.63
C LEU A 60 70.02 -62.41 39.91
N LYS A 61 71.32 -62.38 40.17
CA LYS A 61 71.84 -61.70 41.36
C LYS A 61 71.70 -60.18 41.21
N ASP A 62 71.71 -59.44 42.34
CA ASP A 62 71.59 -57.98 42.27
C ASP A 62 72.77 -57.36 41.50
N GLU A 63 73.96 -57.97 41.61
CA GLU A 63 75.18 -57.55 40.89
C GLU A 63 75.03 -57.70 39.38
N GLU A 64 74.44 -58.80 38.89
CA GLU A 64 74.25 -59.04 37.45
C GLU A 64 73.33 -57.99 36.81
N ILE A 65 72.31 -57.55 37.54
CA ILE A 65 71.39 -56.51 37.05
C ILE A 65 72.00 -55.13 37.12
N ALA A 66 72.81 -54.86 38.16
CA ALA A 66 73.60 -53.64 38.20
C ALA A 66 74.54 -53.57 36.99
N TRP A 67 75.21 -54.67 36.63
CA TRP A 67 76.02 -54.76 35.42
C TRP A 67 75.24 -54.52 34.13
N LEU A 68 73.99 -55.02 34.01
CA LEU A 68 73.15 -54.74 32.84
C LEU A 68 72.77 -53.26 32.71
N TYR A 69 72.59 -52.58 33.85
CA TYR A 69 72.40 -51.13 33.85
C TYR A 69 73.69 -50.39 33.46
N GLU A 70 74.85 -50.78 33.98
CA GLU A 70 76.15 -50.21 33.62
C GLU A 70 76.47 -50.36 32.14
N PHE A 71 76.21 -51.54 31.57
CA PHE A 71 76.44 -51.81 30.15
C PHE A 71 75.57 -50.92 29.26
N LYS A 72 74.34 -50.63 29.70
CA LYS A 72 73.39 -49.83 28.93
C LYS A 72 73.61 -48.33 29.10
N TYR A 73 73.78 -47.87 30.32
CA TYR A 73 73.95 -46.46 30.67
C TYR A 73 75.42 -46.24 30.98
N ARG A 74 76.23 -46.05 29.93
CA ARG A 74 77.69 -45.92 30.05
C ARG A 74 78.11 -44.83 31.05
N ASP A 75 77.31 -43.79 31.21
CA ASP A 75 77.55 -42.65 32.10
C ASP A 75 77.57 -43.02 33.60
N LEU A 76 77.09 -44.22 33.95
CA LEU A 76 77.15 -44.74 35.31
C LEU A 76 78.59 -45.04 35.76
N ASN A 77 79.51 -45.35 34.83
CA ASN A 77 80.94 -45.60 35.09
C ASN A 77 81.19 -46.50 36.32
N GLU A 78 80.55 -47.67 36.37
CA GLU A 78 80.64 -48.69 37.42
C GLU A 78 80.10 -48.28 38.80
N LYS A 79 79.57 -47.06 38.96
CA LYS A 79 79.10 -46.57 40.26
C LYS A 79 77.92 -47.39 40.81
N LEU A 80 77.01 -47.85 39.96
CA LEU A 80 75.85 -48.63 40.38
C LEU A 80 76.26 -50.02 40.85
N ILE A 81 77.18 -50.68 40.16
CA ILE A 81 77.70 -51.98 40.59
C ILE A 81 78.49 -51.84 41.91
N THR A 82 79.36 -50.82 42.02
CA THR A 82 80.10 -50.56 43.27
C THR A 82 79.15 -50.25 44.43
N TYR A 83 78.05 -49.53 44.20
CA TYR A 83 77.03 -49.30 45.23
C TYR A 83 76.30 -50.58 45.64
N VAL A 84 75.96 -51.46 44.70
CA VAL A 84 75.29 -52.74 45.02
C VAL A 84 76.18 -53.66 45.84
N GLU A 85 77.49 -53.69 45.55
CA GLU A 85 78.46 -54.52 46.27
C GLU A 85 78.83 -53.94 47.65
N LEU A 86 79.16 -52.64 47.74
CA LEU A 86 79.71 -52.02 48.95
C LEU A 86 78.67 -51.28 49.82
N LYS A 87 77.49 -50.95 49.28
CA LYS A 87 76.39 -50.23 49.96
C LYS A 87 76.76 -48.88 50.58
N LEU A 88 77.79 -48.20 50.07
CA LEU A 88 78.25 -46.90 50.59
C LEU A 88 77.34 -45.74 50.14
N ARG A 89 76.91 -44.89 51.09
CA ARG A 89 75.98 -43.77 50.84
C ARG A 89 76.55 -42.69 49.92
N SER A 90 77.86 -42.45 49.96
CA SER A 90 78.56 -41.47 49.12
C SER A 90 78.52 -41.78 47.62
N ILE A 91 78.35 -43.05 47.24
CA ILE A 91 78.21 -43.48 45.84
C ILE A 91 76.75 -43.35 45.39
N TYR A 92 75.79 -43.62 46.30
CA TYR A 92 74.36 -43.51 46.03
C TYR A 92 73.95 -42.11 45.56
N GLU A 93 74.44 -41.05 46.22
CA GLU A 93 74.09 -39.66 45.88
C GLU A 93 74.62 -39.22 44.50
N LYS A 94 75.64 -39.91 43.98
CA LYS A 94 76.25 -39.62 42.67
C LYS A 94 75.56 -40.34 41.51
N ILE A 95 74.55 -41.17 41.78
CA ILE A 95 73.80 -41.91 40.75
C ILE A 95 72.43 -41.25 40.56
N ASN A 96 72.15 -40.76 39.36
CA ASN A 96 70.83 -40.22 39.04
C ASN A 96 69.82 -41.36 38.78
N PHE A 97 69.21 -41.89 39.83
CA PHE A 97 68.28 -43.01 39.71
C PHE A 97 67.03 -42.70 38.87
N LYS A 98 66.65 -41.43 38.66
CA LYS A 98 65.44 -41.09 37.87
C LYS A 98 65.60 -41.51 36.40
N THR A 99 66.80 -41.42 35.83
CA THR A 99 67.06 -41.76 34.42
C THR A 99 67.10 -43.26 34.16
N LEU A 100 67.29 -44.08 35.20
CA LEU A 100 67.35 -45.54 35.07
C LEU A 100 65.96 -46.16 34.87
N ASN A 101 65.67 -46.60 33.65
CA ASN A 101 64.42 -47.31 33.34
C ASN A 101 64.57 -48.83 33.52
N PRO A 102 63.83 -49.46 34.46
CA PRO A 102 63.92 -50.91 34.76
C PRO A 102 63.46 -51.84 33.64
N PHE A 103 62.62 -51.36 32.72
CA PHE A 103 62.10 -52.19 31.64
C PHE A 103 63.01 -52.24 30.40
N SER A 104 64.17 -51.60 30.50
CA SER A 104 64.94 -51.21 29.32
C SER A 104 66.28 -51.93 29.19
N ILE A 105 66.72 -52.62 30.24
CA ILE A 105 68.06 -53.23 30.35
C ILE A 105 68.16 -54.64 29.74
N TYR A 106 67.02 -55.27 29.45
CA TYR A 106 66.95 -56.56 28.79
C TYR A 106 66.02 -56.44 27.59
N ARG A 107 66.46 -57.00 26.47
CA ARG A 107 65.63 -57.17 25.28
C ARG A 107 65.54 -58.65 24.99
N PRO A 108 64.34 -59.18 24.70
CA PRO A 108 64.21 -60.57 24.32
C PRO A 108 64.99 -60.84 23.03
N LYS A 109 65.52 -62.07 22.89
CA LYS A 109 66.29 -62.48 21.73
C LYS A 109 65.39 -62.54 20.50
N TYR A 110 65.59 -61.60 19.57
CA TYR A 110 64.82 -61.53 18.33
C TYR A 110 64.93 -62.83 17.50
N GLU A 111 66.03 -63.58 17.66
CA GLU A 111 66.26 -64.92 17.08
C GLU A 111 65.14 -65.91 17.41
N LEU A 112 64.50 -65.80 18.58
CA LEU A 112 63.38 -66.66 18.98
C LEU A 112 62.10 -66.32 18.22
N LEU A 113 61.90 -65.04 17.93
CA LEU A 113 60.82 -64.56 17.07
C LEU A 113 61.08 -64.98 15.61
N LEU A 114 62.34 -64.99 15.18
CA LEU A 114 62.77 -65.57 13.91
C LEU A 114 62.50 -67.08 13.86
N LEU A 115 62.74 -67.83 14.94
CA LEU A 115 62.38 -69.25 15.07
C LEU A 115 60.86 -69.47 14.95
N PHE A 116 60.05 -68.58 15.54
CA PHE A 116 58.60 -68.58 15.37
C PHE A 116 58.20 -68.26 13.94
N ILE A 117 58.79 -67.23 13.33
CA ILE A 117 58.52 -66.87 11.94
C ILE A 117 58.96 -67.99 10.99
N ILE A 118 60.10 -68.65 11.24
CA ILE A 118 60.58 -69.78 10.44
C ILE A 118 59.66 -70.98 10.62
N SER A 119 59.26 -71.34 11.84
CA SER A 119 58.32 -72.45 12.07
C SER A 119 56.93 -72.16 11.49
N LEU A 120 56.44 -70.92 11.61
CA LEU A 120 55.19 -70.48 10.99
C LEU A 120 55.30 -70.41 9.46
N SER A 121 56.44 -69.95 8.94
CA SER A 121 56.72 -69.92 7.50
C SER A 121 56.83 -71.34 6.96
N LEU A 122 57.47 -72.27 7.68
CA LEU A 122 57.51 -73.69 7.37
C LEU A 122 56.13 -74.33 7.50
N PHE A 123 55.30 -73.90 8.43
CA PHE A 123 53.91 -74.36 8.55
C PHE A 123 53.08 -73.88 7.36
N ILE A 124 53.17 -72.60 6.99
CA ILE A 124 52.53 -72.02 5.81
C ILE A 124 53.08 -72.66 4.54
N LEU A 125 54.40 -72.86 4.45
CA LEU A 125 55.05 -73.61 3.36
C LEU A 125 54.50 -75.02 3.33
N SER A 126 54.43 -75.74 4.45
CA SER A 126 53.89 -77.09 4.50
C SER A 126 52.41 -77.11 4.17
N PHE A 127 51.64 -76.06 4.45
CA PHE A 127 50.25 -75.95 4.02
C PHE A 127 50.16 -75.76 2.50
N ASN A 128 51.10 -75.00 1.92
CA ASN A 128 51.25 -74.80 0.47
C ASN A 128 51.86 -76.03 -0.24
N PHE A 129 52.74 -76.78 0.41
CA PHE A 129 53.46 -77.98 -0.07
C PHE A 129 52.82 -79.30 0.37
N ARG A 130 51.77 -79.30 1.21
CA ARG A 130 50.91 -80.48 1.47
C ARG A 130 49.81 -80.64 0.42
N LYS A 131 49.71 -79.68 -0.52
CA LYS A 131 48.86 -79.78 -1.72
C LYS A 131 49.49 -80.49 -2.95
N PRO A 132 50.56 -81.30 -2.81
CA PRO A 132 50.80 -82.38 -3.78
C PRO A 132 51.19 -83.74 -3.17
N LEU A 133 50.96 -84.01 -1.88
CA LEU A 133 51.10 -85.37 -1.31
C LEU A 133 49.76 -86.08 -1.06
N TYR A 134 48.65 -85.45 -1.45
CA TYR A 134 47.31 -86.05 -1.52
C TYR A 134 46.91 -86.48 -2.95
N ILE A 135 47.83 -86.45 -3.92
CA ILE A 135 47.56 -86.75 -5.35
C ILE A 135 48.05 -88.15 -5.78
N ALA A 136 48.77 -88.88 -4.93
CA ALA A 136 49.30 -90.20 -5.30
C ALA A 136 48.34 -91.39 -5.12
N ASN A 137 47.08 -91.17 -4.71
CA ASN A 137 46.09 -92.24 -4.53
C ASN A 137 44.67 -91.75 -4.82
N TYR A 138 44.36 -91.42 -6.08
CA TYR A 138 42.97 -91.38 -6.55
C TYR A 138 42.91 -91.78 -8.02
N SER A 139 42.79 -93.09 -8.22
CA SER A 139 42.33 -93.72 -9.44
C SER A 139 40.84 -93.43 -9.63
N GLU A 140 40.48 -92.24 -10.15
CA GLU A 140 39.23 -91.92 -10.86
C GLU A 140 39.21 -90.41 -11.19
N TYR A 141 39.67 -90.03 -12.38
CA TYR A 141 39.63 -88.62 -12.81
C TYR A 141 38.17 -88.16 -13.01
N LYS A 142 37.62 -87.38 -12.06
CA LYS A 142 36.50 -86.49 -12.34
C LYS A 142 37.03 -85.26 -13.10
N ARG A 143 36.63 -85.12 -14.36
CA ARG A 143 36.78 -83.86 -15.11
C ARG A 143 35.83 -82.82 -14.49
N ILE A 144 36.37 -81.81 -13.80
CA ILE A 144 35.57 -80.79 -13.09
C ILE A 144 35.91 -79.41 -13.63
N VAL A 145 34.92 -78.77 -14.25
CA VAL A 145 34.96 -77.35 -14.60
C VAL A 145 33.92 -76.62 -13.75
N LYS A 146 34.28 -75.48 -13.15
CA LYS A 146 33.34 -74.61 -12.40
C LYS A 146 33.29 -73.22 -13.01
N ILE A 147 32.08 -72.71 -13.16
CA ILE A 147 31.79 -71.37 -13.67
C ILE A 147 31.26 -70.53 -12.52
N PHE A 148 31.80 -69.32 -12.39
CA PHE A 148 31.41 -68.32 -11.40
C PHE A 148 31.00 -67.04 -12.14
N GLY A 149 29.85 -66.49 -11.77
CA GLY A 149 29.28 -65.30 -12.40
C GLY A 149 27.79 -65.16 -12.07
N ASN A 150 27.18 -64.07 -12.51
CA ASN A 150 25.72 -63.93 -12.46
C ASN A 150 25.09 -64.94 -13.43
N ASP A 151 23.92 -65.46 -13.08
CA ASP A 151 23.12 -66.39 -13.87
C ASP A 151 22.06 -65.68 -14.74
N GLU A 152 21.85 -64.37 -14.52
CA GLU A 152 20.83 -63.56 -15.20
C GLU A 152 21.41 -62.24 -15.73
N PHE A 153 21.04 -61.90 -16.97
CA PHE A 153 21.49 -60.70 -17.68
C PHE A 153 20.37 -60.05 -18.48
N PHE A 154 20.47 -58.73 -18.71
CA PHE A 154 19.61 -58.04 -19.67
C PHE A 154 20.24 -58.04 -21.06
N LEU A 155 19.39 -58.04 -22.09
CA LEU A 155 19.79 -58.00 -23.49
C LEU A 155 20.77 -56.83 -23.76
N GLY A 156 21.93 -57.15 -24.34
CA GLY A 156 23.00 -56.19 -24.64
C GLY A 156 23.96 -55.86 -23.49
N GLU A 157 23.86 -56.52 -22.34
CA GLU A 157 24.90 -56.48 -21.30
C GLU A 157 26.09 -57.39 -21.66
N ASP A 158 27.31 -56.97 -21.32
CA ASP A 158 28.50 -57.82 -21.40
C ASP A 158 28.43 -58.91 -20.31
N ILE A 159 28.41 -60.17 -20.74
CA ILE A 159 28.32 -61.33 -19.84
C ILE A 159 29.74 -61.77 -19.48
N ILE A 160 30.17 -61.41 -18.28
CA ILE A 160 31.51 -61.75 -17.79
C ILE A 160 31.42 -63.05 -16.98
N LEU A 161 32.07 -64.11 -17.47
CA LEU A 161 32.12 -65.41 -16.80
C LEU A 161 33.54 -65.71 -16.36
N LYS A 162 33.65 -66.16 -15.12
CA LYS A 162 34.92 -66.57 -14.53
C LYS A 162 34.96 -68.09 -14.44
N ILE A 163 35.80 -68.71 -15.26
CA ILE A 163 35.78 -70.15 -15.47
C ILE A 163 37.09 -70.74 -14.93
N LYS A 164 36.97 -71.78 -14.10
CA LYS A 164 38.10 -72.52 -13.53
C LYS A 164 38.07 -73.97 -14.00
N ASN A 165 39.08 -74.37 -14.76
CA ASN A 165 39.28 -75.74 -15.19
C ASN A 165 40.20 -76.47 -14.20
N TYR A 166 39.67 -77.49 -13.52
CA TYR A 166 40.44 -78.34 -12.60
C TYR A 166 40.92 -79.63 -13.26
N SER A 167 40.65 -79.82 -14.56
CA SER A 167 41.13 -80.93 -15.36
C SER A 167 42.57 -80.70 -15.84
N PHE A 168 43.30 -81.80 -16.02
CA PHE A 168 44.66 -81.81 -16.57
C PHE A 168 44.68 -81.91 -18.11
N LEU A 169 43.51 -81.85 -18.74
CA LEU A 169 43.34 -81.88 -20.19
C LEU A 169 42.87 -80.52 -20.69
N LYS A 170 43.29 -80.18 -21.93
CA LYS A 170 42.72 -79.05 -22.66
C LYS A 170 41.27 -79.39 -22.98
N GLU A 171 40.36 -78.52 -22.58
CA GLU A 171 38.92 -78.81 -22.60
C GLU A 171 38.15 -77.69 -23.27
N LYS A 172 37.08 -78.07 -23.99
CA LYS A 172 36.22 -77.16 -24.74
C LYS A 172 34.86 -77.09 -24.08
N LEU A 173 34.43 -75.88 -23.75
CA LEU A 173 33.08 -75.59 -23.29
C LEU A 173 32.27 -75.01 -24.42
N ILE A 174 31.00 -75.38 -24.50
CA ILE A 174 30.10 -74.95 -25.56
C ILE A 174 28.92 -74.25 -24.90
N LEU A 175 28.65 -73.01 -25.29
CA LEU A 175 27.42 -72.32 -24.93
C LEU A 175 26.34 -72.76 -25.91
N LYS A 176 25.29 -73.42 -25.44
CA LYS A 176 24.13 -73.82 -26.26
C LYS A 176 22.96 -72.85 -26.07
N PRO A 177 22.15 -72.59 -27.12
CA PRO A 177 22.17 -73.21 -28.45
C PRO A 177 23.15 -72.56 -29.45
N THR A 178 23.99 -71.62 -29.03
CA THR A 178 24.95 -70.99 -29.94
C THR A 178 26.07 -71.95 -30.35
N ASN A 179 26.87 -71.56 -31.34
CA ASN A 179 28.12 -72.26 -31.67
C ASN A 179 29.32 -71.65 -30.94
N TYR A 180 29.07 -70.78 -29.95
CA TYR A 180 30.14 -70.15 -29.21
C TYR A 180 30.81 -71.18 -28.30
N SER A 181 32.12 -71.29 -28.43
CA SER A 181 32.89 -72.26 -27.68
C SER A 181 34.19 -71.66 -27.22
N PHE A 182 34.57 -71.98 -25.99
CA PHE A 182 35.75 -71.45 -25.34
C PHE A 182 36.63 -72.63 -24.97
N GLU A 183 37.89 -72.54 -25.39
CA GLU A 183 38.93 -73.50 -25.04
C GLU A 183 39.59 -73.05 -23.74
N ILE A 184 39.73 -73.98 -22.80
CA ILE A 184 40.35 -73.70 -21.51
C ILE A 184 41.54 -74.62 -21.34
N GLU A 185 42.67 -74.01 -21.03
CA GLU A 185 43.92 -74.73 -20.77
C GLU A 185 43.85 -75.53 -19.46
N PRO A 186 44.64 -76.61 -19.33
CA PRO A 186 44.72 -77.40 -18.11
C PRO A 186 45.04 -76.53 -16.89
N LEU A 187 44.36 -76.78 -15.77
CA LEU A 187 44.62 -76.10 -14.49
C LEU A 187 44.59 -74.55 -14.57
N SER A 188 43.83 -73.99 -15.50
CA SER A 188 43.79 -72.54 -15.74
C SER A 188 42.51 -71.86 -15.24
N GLU A 189 42.63 -70.55 -15.04
CA GLU A 189 41.53 -69.65 -14.68
C GLU A 189 41.41 -68.60 -15.79
N VAL A 190 40.27 -68.60 -16.48
CA VAL A 190 40.00 -67.72 -17.61
C VAL A 190 38.80 -66.84 -17.28
N ILE A 191 38.92 -65.55 -17.57
CA ILE A 191 37.79 -64.62 -17.56
C ILE A 191 37.43 -64.39 -19.02
N ASP A 192 36.26 -64.82 -19.42
CA ASP A 192 35.75 -64.61 -20.77
C ASP A 192 34.53 -63.68 -20.74
N THR A 193 34.35 -62.92 -21.82
CA THR A 193 33.26 -61.95 -21.96
C THR A 193 32.44 -62.30 -23.18
N ILE A 194 31.21 -62.75 -22.96
CA ILE A 194 30.27 -63.09 -24.02
C ILE A 194 29.45 -61.84 -24.35
N ARG A 195 29.37 -61.50 -25.64
CA ARG A 195 28.63 -60.35 -26.16
C ARG A 195 27.58 -60.79 -27.15
N ASN A 196 26.54 -59.97 -27.33
CA ASN A 196 25.52 -60.13 -28.37
C ASN A 196 24.72 -61.45 -28.29
N LEU A 197 24.36 -61.91 -27.08
CA LEU A 197 23.37 -62.97 -26.94
C LEU A 197 21.96 -62.39 -27.04
N ASP A 198 21.10 -63.04 -27.81
CA ASP A 198 19.68 -62.74 -27.90
C ASP A 198 18.93 -63.14 -26.62
N GLU A 199 17.67 -62.72 -26.47
CA GLU A 199 16.84 -63.14 -25.34
C GLU A 199 16.63 -64.66 -25.36
N GLY A 200 16.84 -65.32 -24.22
CA GLY A 200 16.67 -66.77 -24.14
C GLY A 200 17.32 -67.40 -22.92
N ASN A 201 17.06 -68.70 -22.78
CA ASN A 201 17.77 -69.55 -21.84
C ASN A 201 18.94 -70.19 -22.56
N TYR A 202 20.13 -70.02 -22.00
CA TYR A 202 21.36 -70.59 -22.46
C TYR A 202 21.92 -71.50 -21.38
N HIS A 203 22.73 -72.46 -21.79
CA HIS A 203 23.47 -73.27 -20.84
C HIS A 203 24.84 -73.59 -21.41
N ILE A 204 25.80 -73.71 -20.50
CA ILE A 204 27.17 -74.05 -20.85
C ILE A 204 27.34 -75.54 -20.60
N GLU A 205 27.68 -76.26 -21.67
CA GLU A 205 27.95 -77.67 -21.63
C GLU A 205 29.44 -77.95 -21.56
N PHE A 206 29.74 -78.93 -20.73
CA PHE A 206 31.04 -79.54 -20.60
C PHE A 206 30.89 -81.05 -20.76
N LEU A 207 31.49 -81.63 -21.81
CA LEU A 207 31.34 -83.06 -22.15
C LEU A 207 29.87 -83.49 -22.20
N GLU A 208 29.05 -82.73 -22.92
CA GLU A 208 27.60 -82.96 -23.08
C GLU A 208 26.80 -82.90 -21.77
N LYS A 209 27.42 -82.44 -20.66
CA LYS A 209 26.73 -82.18 -19.39
C LYS A 209 26.62 -80.68 -19.16
N ASN A 210 25.41 -80.23 -18.86
CA ASN A 210 25.15 -78.86 -18.44
C ASN A 210 25.81 -78.59 -17.08
N ILE A 211 26.66 -77.56 -17.02
CA ILE A 211 27.38 -77.16 -15.80
C ILE A 211 27.03 -75.74 -15.32
N PHE A 212 26.36 -74.92 -16.14
CA PHE A 212 25.96 -73.57 -15.78
C PHE A 212 24.80 -73.10 -16.65
N ASN A 213 23.74 -72.58 -16.04
CA ASN A 213 22.60 -72.01 -16.74
C ASN A 213 22.72 -70.49 -16.74
N LEU A 214 22.38 -69.89 -17.88
CA LEU A 214 22.39 -68.46 -18.09
C LEU A 214 21.07 -68.03 -18.71
N LYS A 215 20.48 -66.94 -18.23
CA LYS A 215 19.24 -66.41 -18.76
C LYS A 215 19.41 -64.96 -19.17
N VAL A 216 19.11 -64.66 -20.43
CA VAL A 216 19.10 -63.31 -20.96
C VAL A 216 17.65 -62.87 -21.10
N PHE A 217 17.28 -61.78 -20.43
CA PHE A 217 15.97 -61.16 -20.49
C PHE A 217 15.98 -59.92 -21.38
N GLN A 218 14.87 -59.61 -22.06
CA GLN A 218 14.68 -58.25 -22.56
C GLN A 218 14.73 -57.22 -21.43
N LYS A 219 15.22 -56.02 -21.74
CA LYS A 219 15.20 -54.90 -20.79
C LYS A 219 13.75 -54.55 -20.47
N PRO A 220 13.32 -54.59 -19.20
CA PRO A 220 11.96 -54.24 -18.85
C PRO A 220 11.72 -52.75 -19.13
N VAL A 221 10.49 -52.42 -19.55
CA VAL A 221 10.05 -51.06 -19.89
C VAL A 221 8.70 -50.75 -19.23
N ILE A 222 8.40 -49.47 -19.05
CA ILE A 222 7.06 -49.02 -18.64
C ILE A 222 6.24 -48.81 -19.91
N ASP A 223 5.20 -49.62 -20.10
CA ASP A 223 4.36 -49.57 -21.30
C ASP A 223 3.37 -48.40 -21.27
N SER A 224 2.85 -48.09 -20.07
CA SER A 224 2.00 -46.90 -19.90
C SER A 224 2.05 -46.31 -18.49
N LEU A 225 1.86 -45.00 -18.45
CA LEU A 225 1.67 -44.19 -17.24
C LEU A 225 0.32 -43.48 -17.36
N ILE A 226 -0.57 -43.69 -16.39
CA ILE A 226 -1.87 -43.03 -16.32
C ILE A 226 -1.95 -42.26 -15.01
N ILE A 227 -2.16 -40.95 -15.09
CA ILE A 227 -2.35 -40.05 -13.96
C ILE A 227 -3.77 -39.49 -14.05
N ASN A 228 -4.64 -39.87 -13.12
CA ASN A 228 -5.94 -39.24 -12.96
C ASN A 228 -5.83 -38.14 -11.90
N VAL A 229 -6.05 -36.90 -12.31
CA VAL A 229 -5.98 -35.69 -11.49
C VAL A 229 -7.40 -35.23 -11.17
N LYS A 230 -7.71 -35.13 -9.89
CA LYS A 230 -8.93 -34.48 -9.41
C LYS A 230 -8.58 -33.20 -8.67
N THR A 231 -8.97 -32.06 -9.21
CA THR A 231 -8.69 -30.76 -8.59
C THR A 231 -9.56 -30.56 -7.35
N PRO A 232 -9.06 -29.83 -6.34
CA PRO A 232 -9.87 -29.48 -5.19
C PRO A 232 -10.89 -28.38 -5.57
N TYR A 233 -12.05 -28.37 -4.92
CA TYR A 233 -13.13 -27.36 -5.00
C TYR A 233 -13.92 -27.25 -6.32
N LEU A 234 -13.27 -27.28 -7.48
CA LEU A 234 -13.93 -27.19 -8.81
C LEU A 234 -14.39 -28.55 -9.36
N ASN A 235 -14.00 -29.66 -8.72
CA ASN A 235 -14.32 -31.04 -9.14
C ASN A 235 -13.96 -31.35 -10.61
N LEU A 236 -12.93 -30.70 -11.15
CA LEU A 236 -12.45 -30.98 -12.50
C LEU A 236 -11.61 -32.26 -12.48
N GLU A 237 -11.90 -33.17 -13.41
CA GLU A 237 -11.16 -34.42 -13.59
C GLU A 237 -10.38 -34.37 -14.90
N GLN A 238 -9.08 -34.65 -14.82
CA GLN A 238 -8.17 -34.66 -15.96
C GLN A 238 -7.38 -35.96 -15.97
N ILE A 239 -7.33 -36.63 -17.13
CA ILE A 239 -6.53 -37.84 -17.32
C ILE A 239 -5.33 -37.50 -18.18
N VAL A 240 -4.14 -37.65 -17.61
CA VAL A 240 -2.86 -37.50 -18.31
C VAL A 240 -2.27 -38.87 -18.57
N LYS A 241 -1.90 -39.14 -19.83
CA LYS A 241 -1.32 -40.42 -20.26
C LYS A 241 0.12 -40.20 -20.74
N ASN A 242 1.02 -41.07 -20.33
CA ASN A 242 2.41 -41.17 -20.79
C ASN A 242 3.23 -39.87 -20.68
N ASN A 243 2.88 -38.99 -19.74
CA ASN A 243 3.66 -37.80 -19.44
C ASN A 243 4.31 -37.91 -18.05
N PHE A 244 5.64 -37.85 -18.02
CA PHE A 244 6.44 -37.95 -16.79
C PHE A 244 6.68 -36.58 -16.14
N GLU A 245 6.08 -35.51 -16.64
CA GLU A 245 6.11 -34.19 -16.00
C GLU A 245 4.71 -33.58 -15.98
N ILE A 246 4.22 -33.23 -14.80
CA ILE A 246 2.88 -32.66 -14.63
C ILE A 246 2.90 -31.54 -13.58
N SER A 247 2.22 -30.45 -13.90
CA SER A 247 1.96 -29.37 -12.95
C SER A 247 0.51 -29.44 -12.49
N VAL A 248 0.30 -29.43 -11.17
CA VAL A 248 -1.03 -29.53 -10.57
C VAL A 248 -1.19 -28.52 -9.44
N ILE A 249 -2.43 -28.14 -9.21
CA ILE A 249 -2.81 -27.20 -8.16
C ILE A 249 -2.68 -27.86 -6.77
N GLU A 250 -2.22 -27.12 -5.77
CA GLU A 250 -2.09 -27.60 -4.39
C GLU A 250 -3.41 -28.20 -3.84
N GLY A 251 -3.34 -29.41 -3.29
CA GLY A 251 -4.49 -30.16 -2.78
C GLY A 251 -5.12 -31.11 -3.80
N SER A 252 -4.64 -31.13 -5.05
CA SER A 252 -5.12 -32.07 -6.07
C SER A 252 -4.86 -33.52 -5.67
N LYS A 253 -5.86 -34.39 -5.86
CA LYS A 253 -5.75 -35.83 -5.64
C LYS A 253 -5.27 -36.49 -6.92
N LEU A 254 -4.13 -37.16 -6.87
CA LEU A 254 -3.50 -37.84 -8.00
C LEU A 254 -3.57 -39.35 -7.78
N ASN A 255 -4.20 -40.05 -8.72
CA ASN A 255 -4.16 -41.51 -8.80
C ASN A 255 -3.25 -41.90 -9.95
N ILE A 256 -2.05 -42.37 -9.61
CA ILE A 256 -0.97 -42.67 -10.55
C ILE A 256 -0.87 -44.18 -10.70
N THR A 257 -0.96 -44.66 -11.93
CA THR A 257 -0.85 -46.08 -12.27
C THR A 257 0.20 -46.26 -13.36
N LEU A 258 1.17 -47.13 -13.11
CA LEU A 258 2.20 -47.54 -14.06
C LEU A 258 1.95 -49.00 -14.44
N PHE A 259 2.01 -49.29 -15.74
CA PHE A 259 1.87 -50.64 -16.27
C PHE A 259 3.13 -51.06 -17.00
N SER A 260 3.57 -52.29 -16.76
CA SER A 260 4.66 -52.95 -17.47
C SER A 260 4.30 -54.43 -17.64
N SER A 261 4.33 -54.89 -18.88
CA SER A 261 4.16 -56.28 -19.28
C SER A 261 5.48 -57.06 -19.20
N SER A 262 6.61 -56.36 -19.27
CA SER A 262 7.96 -56.94 -19.30
C SER A 262 8.61 -57.03 -17.92
N ALA A 263 8.26 -56.17 -16.96
CA ALA A 263 8.72 -56.25 -15.56
C ALA A 263 7.81 -57.14 -14.71
N ASP A 264 8.38 -57.85 -13.74
CA ASP A 264 7.61 -58.61 -12.75
C ASP A 264 7.08 -57.70 -11.63
N SER A 265 7.81 -56.62 -11.32
CA SER A 265 7.34 -55.57 -10.41
C SER A 265 8.04 -54.22 -10.64
N ILE A 266 7.38 -53.14 -10.20
CA ILE A 266 7.85 -51.75 -10.28
C ILE A 266 7.99 -51.20 -8.87
N LYS A 267 9.15 -50.66 -8.51
CA LYS A 267 9.38 -49.92 -7.26
C LYS A 267 9.66 -48.44 -7.54
N PRO A 268 9.27 -47.49 -6.66
CA PRO A 268 8.68 -47.71 -5.33
C PRO A 268 7.21 -48.16 -5.35
N PHE A 269 6.48 -47.94 -6.44
CA PHE A 269 5.09 -48.36 -6.60
C PHE A 269 4.76 -48.65 -8.07
N SER A 270 3.76 -49.52 -8.30
CA SER A 270 3.05 -49.62 -9.58
C SER A 270 1.74 -48.80 -9.57
N LYS A 271 1.17 -48.56 -8.38
CA LYS A 271 0.01 -47.69 -8.19
C LYS A 271 0.12 -46.93 -6.87
N ILE A 272 -0.17 -45.63 -6.91
CA ILE A 272 -0.19 -44.78 -5.71
C ILE A 272 -1.32 -43.76 -5.78
N LEU A 273 -1.93 -43.48 -4.64
CA LEU A 273 -2.81 -42.34 -4.44
C LEU A 273 -2.05 -41.31 -3.60
N LEU A 274 -1.89 -40.09 -4.11
CA LEU A 274 -1.26 -39.00 -3.35
C LEU A 274 -2.08 -37.71 -3.43
N ILE A 275 -1.83 -36.83 -2.47
CA ILE A 275 -2.34 -35.45 -2.46
C ILE A 275 -1.15 -34.54 -2.74
N ALA A 276 -1.23 -33.75 -3.80
CA ALA A 276 -0.17 -32.83 -4.19
C ALA A 276 -0.06 -31.68 -3.18
N LYS A 277 0.95 -31.71 -2.31
CA LYS A 277 1.24 -30.64 -1.33
C LYS A 277 2.54 -29.89 -1.64
N ASN A 278 3.57 -30.63 -2.05
CA ASN A 278 4.88 -30.09 -2.40
C ASN A 278 5.37 -30.74 -3.70
N ASP A 279 6.31 -30.08 -4.36
CA ASP A 279 7.02 -30.64 -5.51
C ASP A 279 7.61 -32.01 -5.15
N THR A 280 7.30 -33.01 -5.98
CA THR A 280 7.67 -34.40 -5.71
C THR A 280 8.26 -35.03 -6.95
N GLN A 281 9.32 -35.83 -6.77
CA GLN A 281 9.95 -36.59 -7.85
C GLN A 281 10.04 -38.08 -7.49
N PHE A 282 9.69 -38.95 -8.45
CA PHE A 282 9.80 -40.39 -8.32
C PHE A 282 10.77 -40.98 -9.34
N GLU A 283 11.72 -41.79 -8.85
CA GLU A 283 12.58 -42.64 -9.68
C GLU A 283 12.03 -44.07 -9.65
N PHE A 284 12.00 -44.74 -10.81
CA PHE A 284 11.44 -46.09 -10.93
C PHE A 284 12.52 -47.14 -11.18
N TYR A 285 12.36 -48.28 -10.53
CA TYR A 285 13.19 -49.47 -10.71
C TYR A 285 12.30 -50.64 -11.13
N LEU A 286 12.60 -51.22 -12.28
CA LEU A 286 11.88 -52.32 -12.88
C LEU A 286 12.58 -53.64 -12.56
N TYR A 287 11.91 -54.53 -11.84
CA TYR A 287 12.48 -55.82 -11.45
C TYR A 287 12.04 -56.90 -12.43
N LYS A 288 12.99 -57.74 -12.86
CA LYS A 288 12.77 -58.93 -13.67
C LYS A 288 13.60 -60.06 -13.08
N SER A 289 12.93 -61.08 -12.53
CA SER A 289 13.54 -62.13 -11.71
C SER A 289 14.41 -61.53 -10.58
N LYS A 290 15.72 -61.82 -10.52
CA LYS A 290 16.62 -61.31 -9.48
C LYS A 290 17.29 -59.98 -9.86
N LYS A 291 17.15 -59.53 -11.11
CA LYS A 291 17.72 -58.26 -11.61
C LYS A 291 16.74 -57.10 -11.52
N PHE A 292 17.29 -55.90 -11.52
CA PHE A 292 16.53 -54.67 -11.67
C PHE A 292 17.21 -53.72 -12.64
N LEU A 293 16.41 -52.91 -13.32
CA LEU A 293 16.85 -51.84 -14.20
C LEU A 293 16.31 -50.51 -13.67
N LYS A 294 17.19 -49.51 -13.52
CA LYS A 294 16.75 -48.13 -13.25
C LYS A 294 16.13 -47.55 -14.53
N TYR A 295 14.87 -47.16 -14.45
CA TYR A 295 14.18 -46.54 -15.59
C TYR A 295 14.71 -45.12 -15.82
N PRO A 296 14.96 -44.70 -17.08
CA PRO A 296 15.62 -43.43 -17.36
C PRO A 296 14.77 -42.21 -17.03
N ASN A 297 13.45 -42.28 -17.21
CA ASN A 297 12.57 -41.13 -16.97
C ASN A 297 12.12 -41.09 -15.51
N LYS A 298 12.24 -39.91 -14.90
CA LYS A 298 11.71 -39.61 -13.57
C LYS A 298 10.34 -38.97 -13.71
N LEU A 299 9.38 -39.35 -12.87
CA LEU A 299 8.11 -38.64 -12.78
C LEU A 299 8.28 -37.40 -11.90
N LYS A 300 8.07 -36.22 -12.47
CA LYS A 300 8.06 -34.93 -11.77
C LYS A 300 6.64 -34.42 -11.61
N ILE A 301 6.28 -34.06 -10.39
CA ILE A 301 5.00 -33.44 -10.04
C ILE A 301 5.32 -32.07 -9.44
N SER A 302 4.97 -31.00 -10.15
CA SER A 302 5.13 -29.62 -9.69
C SER A 302 3.81 -29.10 -9.11
N VAL A 303 3.87 -28.47 -7.94
CA VAL A 303 2.70 -27.98 -7.22
C VAL A 303 2.58 -26.46 -7.35
N ILE A 304 1.47 -26.02 -7.94
CA ILE A 304 1.13 -24.60 -8.04
C ILE A 304 0.40 -24.20 -6.76
N LYS A 305 1.04 -23.32 -5.99
CA LYS A 305 0.47 -22.76 -4.76
C LYS A 305 -0.67 -21.80 -5.08
N ASP A 306 -1.61 -21.75 -4.15
CA ASP A 306 -2.75 -20.83 -4.17
C ASP A 306 -2.31 -19.39 -3.93
N ASN A 307 -2.88 -18.47 -4.69
CA ASN A 307 -2.66 -17.04 -4.50
C ASN A 307 -3.92 -16.41 -3.93
N PRO A 308 -3.81 -15.35 -3.11
CA PRO A 308 -4.98 -14.62 -2.66
C PRO A 308 -5.67 -13.95 -3.86
N PRO A 309 -6.98 -13.67 -3.75
CA PRO A 309 -7.75 -13.12 -4.86
C PRO A 309 -7.20 -11.75 -5.25
N PHE A 310 -7.18 -11.44 -6.54
CA PHE A 310 -6.90 -10.09 -7.01
C PHE A 310 -8.18 -9.25 -6.92
N VAL A 311 -8.07 -8.03 -6.41
CA VAL A 311 -9.19 -7.09 -6.25
C VAL A 311 -8.75 -5.72 -6.75
N LYS A 312 -9.63 -5.05 -7.50
CA LYS A 312 -9.40 -3.67 -7.92
C LYS A 312 -10.70 -2.88 -8.02
N ILE A 313 -10.72 -1.68 -7.47
CA ILE A 313 -11.77 -0.68 -7.73
C ILE A 313 -11.42 0.00 -9.06
N LEU A 314 -12.32 -0.15 -10.04
CA LEU A 314 -12.17 0.42 -11.38
C LEU A 314 -12.70 1.86 -11.42
N TYR A 315 -13.74 2.13 -10.64
CA TYR A 315 -14.30 3.47 -10.51
C TYR A 315 -14.88 3.66 -9.10
N PRO A 316 -14.65 4.81 -8.46
CA PRO A 316 -13.71 5.87 -8.86
C PRO A 316 -12.24 5.46 -8.68
N GLU A 317 -11.32 6.19 -9.31
CA GLU A 317 -9.87 5.95 -9.14
C GLU A 317 -9.36 6.62 -7.85
N ASN A 318 -8.76 5.83 -6.94
CA ASN A 318 -7.99 6.24 -5.77
C ASN A 318 -8.65 7.26 -4.80
N PHE A 319 -8.82 8.52 -5.24
CA PHE A 319 -9.32 9.64 -4.47
C PHE A 319 -10.36 10.42 -5.27
N ILE A 320 -11.47 10.75 -4.62
CA ILE A 320 -12.45 11.70 -5.16
C ILE A 320 -12.97 12.66 -4.09
N TYR A 321 -13.40 13.84 -4.55
CA TYR A 321 -14.26 14.69 -3.74
C TYR A 321 -15.68 14.13 -3.74
N LEU A 322 -16.35 14.18 -2.58
CA LEU A 322 -17.73 13.77 -2.42
C LEU A 322 -18.64 14.57 -3.38
N PRO A 323 -19.37 13.91 -4.31
CA PRO A 323 -20.33 14.58 -5.17
C PRO A 323 -21.55 15.12 -4.40
N GLU A 324 -22.21 16.13 -4.95
CA GLU A 324 -23.32 16.87 -4.30
C GLU A 324 -24.56 16.02 -4.00
N ASN A 325 -24.80 14.99 -4.81
CA ASN A 325 -25.89 14.05 -4.58
C ASN A 325 -25.56 13.03 -3.47
N TYR A 326 -24.39 13.16 -2.83
CA TYR A 326 -23.83 12.25 -1.82
C TYR A 326 -23.72 10.80 -2.31
N LYS A 327 -23.82 10.56 -3.62
CA LYS A 327 -23.86 9.22 -4.22
C LYS A 327 -22.62 8.96 -5.06
N VAL A 328 -21.89 7.93 -4.67
CA VAL A 328 -20.66 7.52 -5.35
C VAL A 328 -20.85 6.10 -5.90
N PRO A 329 -20.85 5.91 -7.23
CA PRO A 329 -20.87 4.57 -7.79
C PRO A 329 -19.51 3.91 -7.60
N ILE A 330 -19.51 2.72 -7.00
CA ILE A 330 -18.34 1.88 -6.74
C ILE A 330 -18.41 0.70 -7.70
N ILE A 331 -17.55 0.72 -8.71
CA ILE A 331 -17.40 -0.35 -9.69
C ILE A 331 -16.07 -1.04 -9.43
N GLY A 332 -16.11 -2.34 -9.15
CA GLY A 332 -14.93 -3.13 -8.85
C GLY A 332 -14.92 -4.48 -9.53
N ILE A 333 -13.73 -5.05 -9.63
CA ILE A 333 -13.47 -6.35 -10.24
C ILE A 333 -12.65 -7.20 -9.29
N SER A 334 -12.96 -8.50 -9.25
CA SER A 334 -12.12 -9.47 -8.56
C SER A 334 -11.91 -10.71 -9.42
N THR A 335 -10.72 -11.29 -9.33
CA THR A 335 -10.32 -12.50 -10.07
C THR A 335 -9.49 -13.40 -9.17
N ASP A 336 -9.67 -14.71 -9.32
CA ASP A 336 -9.00 -15.72 -8.50
C ASP A 336 -8.77 -17.01 -9.33
N ASP A 337 -7.70 -17.75 -9.02
CA ASP A 337 -7.31 -18.99 -9.71
C ASP A 337 -8.06 -20.23 -9.21
N TYR A 338 -8.61 -20.19 -7.98
CA TYR A 338 -9.44 -21.26 -7.41
C TYR A 338 -10.93 -20.96 -7.47
N GLY A 339 -11.29 -19.69 -7.37
CA GLY A 339 -12.66 -19.17 -7.43
C GLY A 339 -13.03 -18.34 -6.21
N LEU A 340 -13.95 -17.40 -6.43
CA LEU A 340 -14.41 -16.43 -5.44
C LEU A 340 -15.64 -16.93 -4.68
N THR A 341 -15.69 -16.65 -3.37
CA THR A 341 -16.86 -16.91 -2.51
C THR A 341 -17.73 -15.68 -2.31
N LYS A 342 -17.13 -14.51 -2.10
CA LYS A 342 -17.87 -13.25 -1.88
C LYS A 342 -17.01 -12.02 -2.11
N MET A 343 -17.70 -10.92 -2.41
CA MET A 343 -17.18 -9.56 -2.45
C MET A 343 -17.96 -8.70 -1.44
N GLU A 344 -17.27 -7.85 -0.68
CA GLU A 344 -17.80 -7.06 0.43
C GLU A 344 -17.30 -5.62 0.33
N ILE A 345 -18.18 -4.64 0.54
CA ILE A 345 -17.80 -3.23 0.61
C ILE A 345 -17.92 -2.78 2.07
N TYR A 346 -16.86 -2.15 2.56
CA TYR A 346 -16.76 -1.59 3.89
C TYR A 346 -16.57 -0.07 3.83
N LEU A 347 -17.19 0.63 4.77
CA LEU A 347 -17.02 2.06 5.00
C LEU A 347 -16.43 2.26 6.39
N ASN A 348 -15.19 2.74 6.50
CA ASN A 348 -14.47 2.89 7.77
C ASN A 348 -14.63 1.64 8.68
N GLU A 349 -14.39 0.45 8.12
CA GLU A 349 -14.51 -0.88 8.76
C GLU A 349 -15.95 -1.42 8.99
N LYS A 350 -16.99 -0.63 8.73
CA LYS A 350 -18.39 -1.10 8.79
C LYS A 350 -18.79 -1.76 7.46
N LEU A 351 -19.25 -3.02 7.50
CA LEU A 351 -19.79 -3.69 6.32
C LEU A 351 -21.09 -3.01 5.88
N ILE A 352 -21.12 -2.52 4.64
CA ILE A 352 -22.29 -1.84 4.08
C ILE A 352 -22.95 -2.63 2.95
N TYR A 353 -22.19 -3.47 2.25
CA TYR A 353 -22.74 -4.28 1.16
C TYR A 353 -21.96 -5.60 0.99
N ARG A 354 -22.66 -6.67 0.60
CA ARG A 354 -22.08 -8.00 0.35
C ARG A 354 -22.74 -8.63 -0.87
N LYS A 355 -21.92 -9.12 -1.80
CA LYS A 355 -22.31 -9.96 -2.94
C LYS A 355 -21.70 -11.35 -2.77
N ASN A 356 -22.53 -12.40 -2.80
CA ASN A 356 -22.03 -13.78 -2.79
C ASN A 356 -21.71 -14.22 -4.23
N SER A 357 -20.50 -14.72 -4.45
CA SER A 357 -20.00 -15.19 -5.73
C SER A 357 -20.17 -16.72 -5.79
N LYS A 358 -20.77 -17.25 -6.86
CA LYS A 358 -21.09 -18.69 -7.01
C LYS A 358 -19.87 -19.50 -7.48
N ASN A 359 -18.76 -19.45 -6.76
CA ASN A 359 -17.51 -20.16 -7.10
C ASN A 359 -17.01 -19.85 -8.52
N VAL A 360 -16.98 -18.56 -8.87
CA VAL A 360 -16.55 -18.07 -10.20
C VAL A 360 -15.11 -17.58 -10.15
N LEU A 361 -14.35 -17.75 -11.23
CA LEU A 361 -12.96 -17.28 -11.34
C LEU A 361 -12.84 -15.76 -11.46
N LYS A 362 -13.93 -15.08 -11.83
CA LYS A 362 -14.01 -13.65 -12.02
C LYS A 362 -15.41 -13.16 -11.66
N ASP A 363 -15.48 -12.07 -10.92
CA ASP A 363 -16.73 -11.41 -10.58
C ASP A 363 -16.55 -9.88 -10.57
N THR A 364 -17.65 -9.16 -10.70
CA THR A 364 -17.70 -7.70 -10.67
C THR A 364 -18.74 -7.21 -9.69
N ILE A 365 -18.50 -6.04 -9.12
CA ILE A 365 -19.41 -5.35 -8.21
C ILE A 365 -19.72 -3.99 -8.79
N ASP A 366 -21.00 -3.60 -8.70
CA ASP A 366 -21.49 -2.27 -9.02
C ASP A 366 -22.44 -1.89 -7.89
N TYR A 367 -22.05 -0.89 -7.11
CA TYR A 367 -22.78 -0.46 -5.92
C TYR A 367 -22.78 1.06 -5.82
N ASN A 368 -23.96 1.67 -5.77
CA ASN A 368 -24.07 3.11 -5.58
C ASN A 368 -24.10 3.44 -4.09
N LEU A 369 -22.98 3.95 -3.57
CA LEU A 369 -22.79 4.30 -2.17
C LEU A 369 -23.47 5.64 -1.86
N ASP A 370 -24.46 5.64 -0.97
CA ASP A 370 -25.12 6.86 -0.49
C ASP A 370 -24.53 7.28 0.86
N LEU A 371 -23.96 8.48 0.90
CA LEU A 371 -23.32 9.09 2.07
C LEU A 371 -24.18 10.19 2.71
N SER A 372 -25.42 10.39 2.25
CA SER A 372 -26.29 11.47 2.76
C SER A 372 -26.66 11.32 4.24
N SER A 373 -26.63 10.09 4.77
CA SER A 373 -26.87 9.80 6.19
C SER A 373 -25.62 9.93 7.06
N GLU A 374 -24.44 10.03 6.46
CA GLU A 374 -23.19 10.19 7.19
C GLU A 374 -23.04 11.67 7.61
N LYS A 375 -22.79 11.91 8.90
CA LYS A 375 -22.64 13.27 9.45
C LYS A 375 -21.25 13.83 9.17
N LEU A 376 -20.91 13.99 7.90
CA LEU A 376 -19.59 14.46 7.48
C LEU A 376 -19.46 15.97 7.66
N LEU A 377 -18.34 16.39 8.22
CA LEU A 377 -17.92 17.79 8.31
C LEU A 377 -16.95 18.13 7.16
N PRO A 378 -16.94 19.39 6.67
CA PRO A 378 -16.00 19.79 5.63
C PRO A 378 -14.55 19.51 6.04
N GLY A 379 -13.84 18.76 5.20
CA GLY A 379 -12.48 18.28 5.46
C GLY A 379 -12.40 16.80 5.87
N ASP A 380 -13.52 16.17 6.25
CA ASP A 380 -13.54 14.76 6.62
C ASP A 380 -13.21 13.85 5.43
N GLU A 381 -12.54 12.73 5.71
CA GLU A 381 -12.16 11.70 4.75
C GLU A 381 -12.80 10.37 5.14
N ILE A 382 -13.41 9.70 4.17
CA ILE A 382 -13.97 8.35 4.30
C ILE A 382 -13.14 7.40 3.45
N ASN A 383 -12.73 6.27 4.03
CA ASN A 383 -12.13 5.19 3.28
C ASN A 383 -13.17 4.11 2.97
N VAL A 384 -13.33 3.81 1.68
CA VAL A 384 -14.20 2.74 1.19
C VAL A 384 -13.32 1.60 0.71
N TYR A 385 -13.51 0.42 1.32
CA TYR A 385 -12.74 -0.78 0.99
C TYR A 385 -13.60 -1.76 0.23
N LEU A 386 -13.08 -2.29 -0.88
CA LEU A 386 -13.61 -3.46 -1.55
C LEU A 386 -12.77 -4.67 -1.14
N LYS A 387 -13.38 -5.61 -0.42
CA LYS A 387 -12.75 -6.86 0.02
C LYS A 387 -13.32 -8.03 -0.75
N SER A 388 -12.47 -8.95 -1.22
CA SER A 388 -12.92 -10.22 -1.80
C SER A 388 -12.31 -11.40 -1.07
N THR A 389 -13.05 -12.50 -1.04
CA THR A 389 -12.65 -13.77 -0.39
C THR A 389 -12.66 -14.89 -1.42
N ASP A 390 -11.60 -15.70 -1.46
CA ASP A 390 -11.52 -16.91 -2.29
C ASP A 390 -12.27 -18.10 -1.65
N LEU A 391 -12.12 -19.30 -2.22
CA LEU A 391 -12.68 -20.54 -1.67
C LEU A 391 -11.93 -21.12 -0.47
N LYS A 392 -10.65 -20.77 -0.28
CA LYS A 392 -9.85 -21.21 0.87
C LYS A 392 -9.94 -20.26 2.08
N GLY A 393 -10.62 -19.13 1.93
CA GLY A 393 -10.76 -18.09 2.95
C GLY A 393 -9.64 -17.04 2.94
N GLN A 394 -8.76 -17.02 1.93
CA GLN A 394 -7.82 -15.92 1.74
C GLN A 394 -8.58 -14.68 1.27
N THR A 395 -8.09 -13.51 1.67
CA THR A 395 -8.75 -12.24 1.37
C THR A 395 -7.75 -11.22 0.87
N SER A 396 -8.20 -10.43 -0.10
CA SER A 396 -7.50 -9.21 -0.53
C SER A 396 -8.48 -8.05 -0.54
N PHE A 397 -7.93 -6.84 -0.50
CA PHE A 397 -8.72 -5.62 -0.56
C PHE A 397 -8.06 -4.58 -1.46
N ASP A 398 -8.90 -3.70 -1.98
CA ASP A 398 -8.52 -2.43 -2.59
C ASP A 398 -9.35 -1.32 -1.92
N TYR A 399 -8.90 -0.08 -1.98
CA TYR A 399 -9.59 1.03 -1.31
C TYR A 399 -9.53 2.34 -2.09
N ILE A 400 -10.50 3.19 -1.80
CA ILE A 400 -10.54 4.58 -2.24
C ILE A 400 -10.79 5.50 -1.05
N THR A 401 -10.39 6.76 -1.19
CA THR A 401 -10.68 7.81 -0.23
C THR A 401 -11.65 8.82 -0.84
N ILE A 402 -12.75 9.07 -0.15
CA ILE A 402 -13.74 10.07 -0.50
C ILE A 402 -13.61 11.21 0.51
N LYS A 403 -13.30 12.42 0.04
CA LYS A 403 -13.13 13.58 0.91
C LYS A 403 -14.28 14.56 0.74
N PHE A 404 -14.83 15.04 1.86
CA PHE A 404 -15.76 16.16 1.82
C PHE A 404 -14.94 17.46 1.68
N PRO A 405 -14.99 18.18 0.54
CA PRO A 405 -14.14 19.35 0.32
C PRO A 405 -14.35 20.44 1.38
N THR A 406 -13.27 21.12 1.75
CA THR A 406 -13.37 22.35 2.54
C THR A 406 -13.82 23.52 1.66
N LEU A 407 -14.33 24.59 2.29
CA LEU A 407 -14.73 25.81 1.57
C LEU A 407 -13.59 26.40 0.72
N ALA A 408 -12.36 26.38 1.24
CA ALA A 408 -11.19 26.81 0.48
C ALA A 408 -10.93 25.89 -0.73
N GLU A 409 -11.01 24.58 -0.56
CA GLU A 409 -10.81 23.63 -1.66
C GLU A 409 -11.89 23.76 -2.75
N GLN A 410 -13.16 23.94 -2.35
CA GLN A 410 -14.28 24.21 -3.25
C GLN A 410 -14.08 25.52 -4.05
N MET A 411 -13.58 26.57 -3.41
CA MET A 411 -13.23 27.82 -4.09
C MET A 411 -12.07 27.64 -5.07
N ASN A 412 -11.04 26.88 -4.73
CA ASN A 412 -9.94 26.59 -5.64
C ASN A 412 -10.41 25.83 -6.89
N LEU A 413 -11.25 24.79 -6.71
CA LEU A 413 -11.86 24.05 -7.83
C LEU A 413 -12.66 24.99 -8.76
N SER A 414 -13.42 25.90 -8.17
CA SER A 414 -14.23 26.86 -8.93
C SER A 414 -13.37 27.92 -9.62
N THR A 415 -12.31 28.44 -8.98
CA THR A 415 -11.37 29.37 -9.65
C THR A 415 -10.69 28.73 -10.85
N LYS A 416 -10.33 27.44 -10.77
CA LYS A 416 -9.77 26.70 -11.91
C LYS A 416 -10.78 26.57 -13.05
N ALA A 417 -12.03 26.26 -12.73
CA ALA A 417 -13.09 26.15 -13.72
C ALA A 417 -13.44 27.51 -14.36
N ILE A 418 -13.40 28.62 -13.60
CA ILE A 418 -13.55 29.99 -14.14
C ILE A 418 -12.38 30.33 -15.07
N ALA A 419 -11.14 29.99 -14.70
CA ALA A 419 -9.96 30.21 -15.53
C ALA A 419 -10.00 29.41 -16.85
N GLU A 420 -10.50 28.16 -16.80
CA GLU A 420 -10.75 27.37 -18.02
C GLU A 420 -11.81 28.02 -18.91
N SER A 421 -12.86 28.57 -18.31
CA SER A 421 -13.91 29.31 -19.04
C SER A 421 -13.37 30.60 -19.67
N GLU A 422 -12.46 31.31 -19.00
CA GLU A 422 -11.75 32.47 -19.58
C GLU A 422 -10.95 32.06 -20.83
N LYS A 423 -10.26 30.91 -20.77
CA LYS A 423 -9.51 30.38 -21.91
C LYS A 423 -10.43 30.06 -23.09
N GLN A 424 -11.57 29.41 -22.83
CA GLN A 424 -12.57 29.12 -23.86
C GLN A 424 -13.15 30.38 -24.50
N LEU A 425 -13.37 31.45 -23.73
CA LEU A 425 -13.80 32.75 -24.27
C LEU A 425 -12.74 33.42 -25.14
N LYS A 426 -11.46 33.23 -24.82
CA LYS A 426 -10.37 33.72 -25.67
C LYS A 426 -10.39 33.00 -27.03
N ASP A 427 -10.60 31.69 -27.03
CA ASP A 427 -10.66 30.89 -28.25
C ASP A 427 -11.91 31.28 -29.07
N LEU A 428 -13.05 31.50 -28.41
CA LEU A 428 -14.29 31.99 -29.05
C LEU A 428 -14.10 33.38 -29.68
N LYS A 429 -13.41 34.30 -29.00
CA LYS A 429 -13.08 35.63 -29.52
C LYS A 429 -12.27 35.53 -30.81
N GLN A 430 -11.26 34.65 -30.83
CA GLN A 430 -10.42 34.44 -32.00
C GLN A 430 -11.24 33.97 -33.19
N LYS A 431 -12.16 33.01 -32.99
CA LYS A 431 -13.04 32.53 -34.07
C LYS A 431 -13.96 33.61 -34.64
N ILE A 432 -14.43 34.53 -33.80
CA ILE A 432 -15.26 35.67 -34.26
C ILE A 432 -14.42 36.69 -35.05
N GLU A 433 -13.15 36.87 -34.68
CA GLU A 433 -12.20 37.66 -35.47
C GLU A 433 -11.92 37.02 -36.83
N ASP A 434 -11.68 35.71 -36.85
CA ASP A 434 -11.45 34.94 -38.07
C ASP A 434 -12.68 35.01 -38.99
N LEU A 435 -13.90 34.91 -38.44
CA LEU A 435 -15.16 35.12 -39.16
C LEU A 435 -15.28 36.52 -39.77
N GLY A 436 -14.86 37.57 -39.05
CA GLY A 436 -14.83 38.93 -39.56
C GLY A 436 -13.84 39.11 -40.72
N ASP A 437 -12.68 38.45 -40.64
CA ASP A 437 -11.67 38.45 -41.69
C ASP A 437 -12.10 37.65 -42.93
N ILE A 438 -12.80 36.53 -42.73
CA ILE A 438 -13.44 35.76 -43.79
C ILE A 438 -14.48 36.66 -44.46
N LEU A 439 -15.41 37.27 -43.70
CA LEU A 439 -16.44 38.18 -44.24
C LEU A 439 -15.84 39.30 -45.11
N ASN A 440 -14.70 39.89 -44.70
CA ASN A 440 -14.03 40.95 -45.47
C ASN A 440 -13.47 40.46 -46.82
N LYS A 441 -13.17 39.16 -46.98
CA LYS A 441 -12.55 38.57 -48.17
C LYS A 441 -13.54 37.99 -49.20
N LEU A 442 -14.84 37.98 -48.90
CA LEU A 442 -15.85 37.27 -49.71
C LEU A 442 -16.66 38.18 -50.63
N ASP A 443 -16.78 37.75 -51.90
CA ASP A 443 -17.57 38.40 -52.96
C ASP A 443 -18.68 37.47 -53.55
N SER A 444 -18.77 36.18 -53.15
CA SER A 444 -19.64 35.18 -53.80
C SER A 444 -20.63 34.46 -52.86
N LYS A 445 -21.67 33.82 -53.44
CA LYS A 445 -22.73 33.09 -52.72
C LYS A 445 -22.31 31.70 -52.19
N GLU A 446 -21.26 31.08 -52.72
CA GLU A 446 -20.78 29.76 -52.27
C GLU A 446 -20.06 29.83 -50.91
N ASP A 447 -19.53 31.01 -50.57
CA ASP A 447 -18.78 31.28 -49.34
C ASP A 447 -19.67 31.48 -48.09
N LEU A 448 -20.98 31.70 -48.29
CA LEU A 448 -21.97 31.86 -47.21
C LEU A 448 -22.23 30.55 -46.46
N ASN A 449 -22.05 29.40 -47.12
CA ASN A 449 -22.19 28.10 -46.47
C ASN A 449 -21.04 27.84 -45.49
N ALA A 450 -19.82 28.29 -45.81
CA ALA A 450 -18.66 28.18 -44.93
C ALA A 450 -18.84 29.04 -43.66
N ILE A 451 -19.32 30.28 -43.82
CA ILE A 451 -19.70 31.15 -42.68
C ILE A 451 -20.79 30.49 -41.83
N SER A 452 -21.78 29.85 -42.46
CA SER A 452 -22.85 29.15 -41.73
C SER A 452 -22.36 27.93 -40.94
N GLU A 453 -21.35 27.20 -41.43
CA GLU A 453 -20.76 26.08 -40.69
C GLU A 453 -19.90 26.57 -39.52
N GLU A 454 -19.07 27.59 -39.73
CA GLU A 454 -18.27 28.18 -38.65
C GLU A 454 -19.15 28.80 -37.55
N LEU A 455 -20.28 29.41 -37.90
CA LEU A 455 -21.26 29.92 -36.93
C LEU A 455 -21.95 28.81 -36.12
N LYS A 456 -22.19 27.64 -36.71
CA LYS A 456 -22.69 26.47 -35.96
C LYS A 456 -21.66 25.96 -34.97
N ASP A 457 -20.39 26.03 -35.30
CA ASP A 457 -19.33 25.61 -34.40
C ASP A 457 -19.09 26.63 -33.27
N VAL A 458 -19.20 27.93 -33.56
CA VAL A 458 -19.28 28.99 -32.54
C VAL A 458 -20.47 28.73 -31.60
N GLN A 459 -21.64 28.39 -32.14
CA GLN A 459 -22.83 28.05 -31.34
C GLN A 459 -22.60 26.86 -30.40
N LYS A 460 -22.01 25.75 -30.89
CA LYS A 460 -21.72 24.58 -30.06
C LYS A 460 -20.71 24.87 -28.95
N GLU A 461 -19.69 25.68 -29.22
CA GLU A 461 -18.72 26.07 -28.20
C GLU A 461 -19.34 26.97 -27.13
N MET A 462 -20.29 27.82 -27.52
CA MET A 462 -21.08 28.58 -26.56
C MET A 462 -21.99 27.70 -25.70
N GLU A 463 -22.61 26.66 -26.26
CA GLU A 463 -23.40 25.69 -25.47
C GLU A 463 -22.53 24.95 -24.44
N LYS A 464 -21.32 24.53 -24.83
CA LYS A 464 -20.37 23.90 -23.90
C LYS A 464 -19.87 24.85 -22.82
N LEU A 465 -19.63 26.12 -23.18
CA LEU A 465 -19.23 27.14 -22.22
C LEU A 465 -20.36 27.40 -21.21
N LYS A 466 -21.61 27.43 -21.68
CA LYS A 466 -22.81 27.54 -20.84
C LYS A 466 -22.88 26.38 -19.83
N GLU A 467 -22.76 25.14 -20.29
CA GLU A 467 -22.79 23.95 -19.42
C GLU A 467 -21.69 24.00 -18.34
N LYS A 468 -20.48 24.41 -18.70
CA LYS A 468 -19.37 24.57 -17.73
C LYS A 468 -19.63 25.69 -16.72
N ILE A 469 -20.20 26.81 -17.15
CA ILE A 469 -20.50 27.93 -16.25
C ILE A 469 -21.68 27.57 -15.32
N ASP A 470 -22.69 26.85 -15.83
CA ASP A 470 -23.77 26.27 -15.02
C ASP A 470 -23.21 25.28 -13.98
N GLU A 471 -22.25 24.44 -14.37
CA GLU A 471 -21.56 23.52 -13.45
C GLU A 471 -20.77 24.26 -12.35
N ILE A 472 -20.13 25.39 -12.68
CA ILE A 472 -19.44 26.26 -11.70
C ILE A 472 -20.45 26.89 -10.73
N SER A 473 -21.58 27.36 -11.25
CA SER A 473 -22.66 27.96 -10.45
C SER A 473 -23.26 26.94 -9.48
N GLN A 474 -23.51 25.71 -9.95
CA GLN A 474 -24.04 24.61 -9.14
C GLN A 474 -23.04 24.18 -8.04
N LYS A 475 -21.75 24.09 -8.38
CA LYS A 475 -20.69 23.64 -7.45
C LYS A 475 -20.41 24.55 -6.27
N MET A 476 -20.87 25.80 -6.25
CA MET A 476 -20.62 26.74 -5.15
C MET A 476 -21.84 26.97 -4.23
N THR A 477 -22.92 26.21 -4.40
CA THR A 477 -24.25 26.42 -3.79
C THR A 477 -24.33 26.23 -2.25
N LEU A 478 -23.22 25.98 -1.56
CA LEU A 478 -23.21 25.48 -0.17
C LEU A 478 -23.13 26.57 0.93
N GLU A 479 -23.00 27.86 0.61
CA GLU A 479 -23.18 28.97 1.59
C GLU A 479 -24.09 30.10 1.04
N PRO A 480 -25.03 30.63 1.85
CA PRO A 480 -26.07 31.59 1.40
C PRO A 480 -25.50 32.87 0.82
N GLU A 481 -24.38 33.32 1.35
CA GLU A 481 -23.82 34.62 0.98
C GLU A 481 -22.82 34.50 -0.19
N ILE A 482 -22.30 33.29 -0.44
CA ILE A 482 -21.66 32.94 -1.73
C ILE A 482 -22.73 32.85 -2.82
N GLN A 483 -23.96 32.40 -2.49
CA GLN A 483 -25.08 32.39 -3.44
C GLN A 483 -25.48 33.79 -3.93
N GLU A 484 -25.35 34.87 -3.15
CA GLU A 484 -25.68 36.25 -3.61
C GLU A 484 -24.62 36.81 -4.58
N GLN A 485 -23.35 36.45 -4.41
CA GLN A 485 -22.26 36.76 -5.34
C GLN A 485 -22.28 35.85 -6.57
N LEU A 486 -22.62 34.57 -6.41
CA LEU A 486 -22.99 33.67 -7.49
C LEU A 486 -24.23 34.15 -8.22
N LYS A 487 -25.17 34.83 -7.54
CA LYS A 487 -26.33 35.48 -8.15
C LYS A 487 -25.90 36.71 -8.93
N ARG A 488 -24.86 37.45 -8.50
CA ARG A 488 -24.27 38.56 -9.27
C ARG A 488 -23.46 38.06 -10.48
N ILE A 489 -22.76 36.92 -10.33
CA ILE A 489 -22.16 36.15 -11.43
C ILE A 489 -23.27 35.61 -12.34
N SER A 490 -24.37 35.12 -11.78
CA SER A 490 -25.55 34.58 -12.47
C SER A 490 -26.39 35.67 -13.14
N GLU A 491 -26.38 36.90 -12.64
CA GLU A 491 -27.05 38.10 -13.19
C GLU A 491 -26.18 38.73 -14.28
N LEU A 492 -24.86 38.73 -14.12
CA LEU A 492 -23.90 39.03 -15.19
C LEU A 492 -23.95 37.96 -16.28
N TYR A 493 -24.23 36.71 -15.91
CA TYR A 493 -24.42 35.55 -16.80
C TYR A 493 -25.79 35.53 -17.48
N GLU A 494 -26.90 35.81 -16.78
CA GLU A 494 -28.26 35.91 -17.32
C GLU A 494 -28.35 37.06 -18.33
N LYS A 495 -27.73 38.21 -18.03
CA LYS A 495 -27.60 39.33 -18.99
C LYS A 495 -26.84 38.96 -20.25
N ILE A 496 -25.96 37.98 -20.20
CA ILE A 496 -25.11 37.57 -21.31
C ILE A 496 -25.74 36.42 -22.11
N LEU A 497 -26.42 35.45 -21.48
CA LEU A 497 -26.76 34.18 -22.14
C LEU A 497 -28.23 33.89 -22.42
N ASP A 498 -29.22 34.54 -21.81
CA ASP A 498 -30.61 34.21 -22.17
C ASP A 498 -31.20 35.14 -23.24
N ASP A 499 -30.85 36.43 -23.24
CA ASP A 499 -31.44 37.38 -24.19
C ASP A 499 -30.46 38.07 -25.16
N GLU A 500 -29.31 38.62 -24.78
CA GLU A 500 -28.54 39.48 -25.71
C GLU A 500 -27.69 38.70 -26.74
N LEU A 501 -26.85 37.72 -26.35
CA LEU A 501 -26.02 36.97 -27.32
C LEU A 501 -26.80 35.94 -28.15
N ARG A 502 -27.83 35.30 -27.59
CA ARG A 502 -28.77 34.47 -28.35
C ARG A 502 -29.50 35.29 -29.40
N GLN A 503 -29.97 36.49 -29.06
CA GLN A 503 -30.56 37.41 -30.03
C GLN A 503 -29.54 37.85 -31.08
N ILE A 504 -28.26 38.05 -30.72
CA ILE A 504 -27.21 38.42 -31.68
C ILE A 504 -26.87 37.27 -32.63
N LEU A 505 -26.70 36.03 -32.15
CA LEU A 505 -26.49 34.86 -33.02
C LEU A 505 -27.71 34.57 -33.89
N ASN A 506 -28.92 34.71 -33.35
CA ASN A 506 -30.15 34.62 -34.12
C ASN A 506 -30.25 35.75 -35.16
N LYS A 507 -29.82 36.98 -34.82
CA LYS A 507 -29.74 38.11 -35.76
C LYS A 507 -28.67 37.90 -36.82
N ILE A 508 -27.53 37.30 -36.49
CA ILE A 508 -26.49 36.92 -37.46
C ILE A 508 -27.04 35.85 -38.41
N GLN A 509 -27.75 34.83 -37.89
CA GLN A 509 -28.38 33.79 -38.69
C GLN A 509 -29.52 34.33 -39.58
N GLN A 510 -30.30 35.29 -39.08
CA GLN A 510 -31.31 36.02 -39.86
C GLN A 510 -30.71 36.96 -40.90
N ALA A 511 -29.63 37.67 -40.57
CA ALA A 511 -28.91 38.56 -41.48
C ALA A 511 -28.20 37.80 -42.60
N ILE A 512 -27.71 36.58 -42.34
CA ILE A 512 -27.19 35.66 -43.36
C ILE A 512 -28.27 35.23 -44.34
N ASN A 513 -29.49 34.99 -43.83
CA ASN A 513 -30.64 34.67 -44.68
C ASN A 513 -31.13 35.89 -45.51
N ASN A 514 -30.85 37.12 -45.05
CA ASN A 514 -31.28 38.37 -45.68
C ASN A 514 -30.17 39.15 -46.42
N LEU A 515 -28.92 38.66 -46.41
CA LEU A 515 -27.75 39.12 -47.19
C LEU A 515 -27.27 40.57 -46.98
N ASP A 516 -27.33 41.13 -45.75
CA ASP A 516 -26.70 42.43 -45.46
C ASP A 516 -25.31 42.26 -44.79
N LYS A 517 -24.26 42.39 -45.61
CA LYS A 517 -22.85 42.22 -45.21
C LYS A 517 -22.41 43.25 -44.15
N GLU A 518 -22.93 44.47 -44.20
CA GLU A 518 -22.56 45.54 -43.26
C GLU A 518 -23.23 45.33 -41.89
N GLU A 519 -24.46 44.81 -41.88
CA GLU A 519 -25.17 44.45 -40.65
C GLU A 519 -24.47 43.29 -39.93
N ILE A 520 -24.03 42.26 -40.66
CA ILE A 520 -23.26 41.13 -40.11
C ILE A 520 -21.94 41.62 -39.50
N LYS A 521 -21.21 42.49 -40.19
CA LYS A 521 -19.94 43.05 -39.71
C LYS A 521 -20.09 43.80 -38.38
N LYS A 522 -21.12 44.65 -38.29
CA LYS A 522 -21.44 45.40 -37.07
C LYS A 522 -21.85 44.48 -35.91
N LEU A 523 -22.59 43.41 -36.18
CA LEU A 523 -22.97 42.41 -35.19
C LEU A 523 -21.74 41.64 -34.67
N LEU A 524 -20.81 41.25 -35.54
CA LEU A 524 -19.56 40.59 -35.14
C LEU A 524 -18.67 41.50 -34.29
N GLU A 525 -18.53 42.78 -34.63
CA GLU A 525 -17.77 43.76 -33.84
C GLU A 525 -18.38 43.96 -32.44
N ASN A 526 -19.71 44.09 -32.34
CA ASN A 526 -20.39 44.21 -31.05
C ASN A 526 -20.21 42.93 -30.20
N THR A 527 -20.33 41.75 -30.83
CA THR A 527 -20.12 40.44 -30.17
C THR A 527 -18.71 40.34 -29.59
N LYS A 528 -17.69 40.78 -30.33
CA LYS A 528 -16.30 40.81 -29.86
C LYS A 528 -16.13 41.68 -28.62
N ILE A 529 -16.74 42.86 -28.60
CA ILE A 529 -16.71 43.78 -27.45
C ILE A 529 -17.38 43.13 -26.23
N ASP A 530 -18.48 42.42 -26.41
CA ASP A 530 -19.22 41.81 -25.30
C ASP A 530 -18.52 40.56 -24.73
N ILE A 531 -17.90 39.74 -25.58
CA ILE A 531 -17.01 38.65 -25.15
C ILE A 531 -15.83 39.19 -24.34
N GLU A 532 -15.27 40.33 -24.73
CA GLU A 532 -14.17 40.97 -24.00
C GLU A 532 -14.59 41.51 -22.63
N LYS A 533 -15.78 42.12 -22.54
CA LYS A 533 -16.37 42.51 -21.25
C LYS A 533 -16.59 41.30 -20.34
N LEU A 534 -17.19 40.22 -20.87
CA LEU A 534 -17.44 38.99 -20.13
C LEU A 534 -16.14 38.38 -19.59
N LYS A 535 -15.14 38.26 -20.46
CA LYS A 535 -13.81 37.74 -20.09
C LYS A 535 -13.21 38.55 -18.95
N ASN A 536 -13.26 39.89 -19.03
CA ASN A 536 -12.73 40.76 -17.99
C ASN A 536 -13.49 40.63 -16.67
N SER A 537 -14.81 40.48 -16.71
CA SER A 537 -15.63 40.19 -15.54
C SER A 537 -15.28 38.83 -14.90
N LEU A 538 -15.15 37.76 -15.68
CA LEU A 538 -14.76 36.44 -15.16
C LEU A 538 -13.37 36.46 -14.55
N LYS A 539 -12.41 37.10 -15.20
CA LYS A 539 -11.04 37.26 -14.69
C LYS A 539 -11.01 38.04 -13.37
N ALA A 540 -11.83 39.08 -13.25
CA ALA A 540 -12.00 39.83 -12.02
C ALA A 540 -12.58 38.97 -10.89
N THR A 541 -13.67 38.24 -11.17
CA THR A 541 -14.29 37.33 -10.21
C THR A 541 -13.31 36.24 -9.77
N GLU A 542 -12.59 35.63 -10.71
CA GLU A 542 -11.55 34.65 -10.42
C GLU A 542 -10.48 35.25 -9.50
N SER A 543 -9.99 36.46 -9.81
CA SER A 543 -8.99 37.15 -9.01
C SER A 543 -9.46 37.38 -7.57
N THR A 544 -10.70 37.84 -7.39
CA THR A 544 -11.26 38.10 -6.05
C THR A 544 -11.46 36.82 -5.25
N LEU A 545 -12.00 35.76 -5.86
CA LEU A 545 -12.14 34.45 -5.24
C LEU A 545 -10.78 33.83 -4.89
N ARG A 546 -9.79 33.99 -5.78
CA ARG A 546 -8.41 33.53 -5.57
C ARG A 546 -7.76 34.27 -4.41
N LYS A 547 -7.87 35.59 -4.35
CA LYS A 547 -7.36 36.40 -3.23
C LYS A 547 -7.95 35.95 -1.89
N PHE A 548 -9.25 35.65 -1.86
CA PHE A 548 -9.91 35.13 -0.67
C PHE A 548 -9.47 33.70 -0.32
N TYR A 549 -9.38 32.80 -1.30
CA TYR A 549 -8.86 31.44 -1.13
C TYR A 549 -7.47 31.48 -0.50
N GLU A 550 -6.57 32.31 -1.02
CA GLU A 550 -5.23 32.49 -0.49
C GLU A 550 -5.25 32.98 0.96
N GLU A 551 -6.05 34.00 1.27
CA GLU A 551 -6.19 34.53 2.63
C GLU A 551 -6.70 33.50 3.63
N LYS A 552 -7.71 32.71 3.24
CA LYS A 552 -8.27 31.64 4.08
C LYS A 552 -7.33 30.47 4.21
N LYS A 553 -6.70 30.04 3.11
CA LYS A 553 -5.80 28.90 3.13
C LYS A 553 -4.55 29.21 3.94
N LEU A 554 -3.97 30.41 3.79
CA LEU A 554 -2.84 30.82 4.63
C LEU A 554 -3.20 30.85 6.12
N LYS A 555 -4.41 31.31 6.46
CA LYS A 555 -4.92 31.26 7.83
C LYS A 555 -5.06 29.82 8.35
N GLU A 556 -5.73 28.95 7.58
CA GLU A 556 -5.88 27.52 7.89
C GLU A 556 -4.53 26.83 8.08
N LEU A 557 -3.55 27.11 7.22
CA LEU A 557 -2.18 26.57 7.34
C LEU A 557 -1.47 27.11 8.59
N SER A 558 -1.68 28.38 8.96
CA SER A 558 -1.10 28.95 10.18
C SER A 558 -1.68 28.31 11.45
N GLU A 559 -2.99 28.03 11.46
CA GLU A 559 -3.69 27.35 12.55
C GLU A 559 -3.24 25.89 12.64
N LYS A 560 -3.16 25.18 11.50
CA LYS A 560 -2.61 23.81 11.42
C LYS A 560 -1.16 23.74 11.91
N LEU A 561 -0.29 24.69 11.54
CA LEU A 561 1.07 24.75 12.07
C LEU A 561 1.08 24.94 13.60
N ARG A 562 0.15 25.73 14.16
CA ARG A 562 0.01 25.89 15.61
C ARG A 562 -0.40 24.58 16.27
N GLU A 563 -1.40 23.89 15.71
CA GLU A 563 -1.84 22.58 16.20
C GLU A 563 -0.73 21.53 16.12
N ILE A 564 0.03 21.50 15.02
CA ILE A 564 1.17 20.60 14.86
C ILE A 564 2.25 20.92 15.89
N ALA A 565 2.53 22.20 16.16
CA ALA A 565 3.47 22.56 17.22
C ALA A 565 3.02 22.03 18.59
N ASP A 566 1.72 22.11 18.90
CA ASP A 566 1.16 21.59 20.15
C ASP A 566 1.20 20.04 20.21
N LYS A 567 0.93 19.36 19.08
CA LYS A 567 1.08 17.90 18.94
C LYS A 567 2.54 17.48 19.11
N GLN A 568 3.47 18.19 18.48
CA GLN A 568 4.91 17.92 18.51
C GLN A 568 5.49 18.07 19.93
N GLU A 569 4.90 18.93 20.77
CA GLU A 569 5.30 19.14 22.17
C GLU A 569 4.79 18.03 23.09
N ASN A 570 3.63 17.43 22.81
CA ASN A 570 2.99 16.40 23.63
C ASN A 570 3.14 14.97 23.07
N ILE A 571 4.06 14.78 22.11
CA ILE A 571 4.19 13.50 21.42
C ILE A 571 4.73 12.38 22.31
N ASN A 572 4.12 11.20 22.23
CA ASN A 572 4.44 10.03 23.06
C ASN A 572 4.80 8.77 22.27
N ASP A 573 4.68 8.77 20.93
CA ASP A 573 5.02 7.63 20.09
C ASP A 573 5.57 8.02 18.70
N LYS A 574 6.18 7.03 18.02
CA LYS A 574 6.77 7.21 16.69
C LYS A 574 5.71 7.34 15.57
N SER A 575 4.53 6.73 15.73
CA SER A 575 3.47 6.79 14.71
C SER A 575 2.95 8.21 14.55
N SER A 576 2.71 8.91 15.66
CA SER A 576 2.28 10.31 15.65
C SER A 576 3.37 11.23 15.09
N GLN A 577 4.66 10.87 15.19
CA GLN A 577 5.76 11.66 14.64
C GLN A 577 5.77 11.59 13.11
N ASN A 578 5.51 10.40 12.57
CA ASN A 578 5.39 10.21 11.13
C ASN A 578 4.20 10.97 10.57
N GLU A 579 3.06 11.00 11.28
CA GLU A 579 1.90 11.81 10.91
C GLU A 579 2.22 13.30 10.91
N ILE A 580 2.86 13.82 11.95
CA ILE A 580 3.33 15.22 11.99
C ILE A 580 4.24 15.52 10.80
N THR A 581 5.15 14.61 10.46
CA THR A 581 6.06 14.78 9.32
C THR A 581 5.30 14.89 8.00
N ASN A 582 4.27 14.06 7.81
CA ASN A 582 3.43 14.08 6.62
C ASN A 582 2.56 15.35 6.56
N GLU A 583 1.93 15.73 7.68
CA GLU A 583 1.15 16.97 7.79
C GLU A 583 2.01 18.20 7.45
N LEU A 584 3.28 18.24 7.90
CA LEU A 584 4.22 19.32 7.58
C LEU A 584 4.60 19.35 6.09
N LYS A 585 4.79 18.18 5.45
CA LYS A 585 5.05 18.08 4.00
C LYS A 585 3.86 18.59 3.19
N ASP A 586 2.64 18.27 3.60
CA ASP A 586 1.43 18.77 2.95
C ASP A 586 1.29 20.29 3.09
N ILE A 587 1.58 20.83 4.27
CA ILE A 587 1.61 22.30 4.47
C ILE A 587 2.66 22.94 3.57
N GLN A 588 3.86 22.37 3.48
CA GLN A 588 4.94 22.88 2.62
C GLN A 588 4.52 22.89 1.14
N LYS A 589 3.87 21.83 0.66
CA LYS A 589 3.34 21.75 -0.70
C LYS A 589 2.30 22.86 -0.95
N ASN A 590 1.35 23.02 -0.03
CA ASN A 590 0.33 24.07 -0.13
C ASN A 590 0.93 25.49 -0.13
N LEU A 591 1.94 25.76 0.73
CA LEU A 591 2.65 27.05 0.75
C LEU A 591 3.37 27.32 -0.57
N ASN A 592 4.01 26.30 -1.15
CA ASN A 592 4.68 26.42 -2.45
C ASN A 592 3.69 26.69 -3.58
N GLU A 593 2.50 26.06 -3.57
CA GLU A 593 1.44 26.32 -4.54
C GLU A 593 0.93 27.76 -4.45
N ILE A 594 0.60 28.23 -3.25
CA ILE A 594 0.13 29.61 -3.00
C ILE A 594 1.20 30.65 -3.36
N SER A 595 2.48 30.35 -3.09
CA SER A 595 3.59 31.27 -3.41
C SER A 595 3.71 31.58 -4.91
N LYS A 596 3.16 30.72 -5.78
CA LYS A 596 3.19 30.94 -7.24
C LYS A 596 2.13 31.92 -7.72
N THR A 597 1.05 32.10 -6.96
CA THR A 597 -0.11 32.93 -7.36
C THR A 597 -0.10 34.31 -6.71
N ILE A 598 0.53 34.45 -5.54
CA ILE A 598 0.67 35.72 -4.84
C ILE A 598 1.78 36.58 -5.46
N GLU A 599 1.55 37.90 -5.49
CA GLU A 599 2.49 38.89 -6.03
C GLU A 599 3.71 39.14 -5.12
N ASN A 600 4.81 39.60 -5.73
CA ASN A 600 6.01 40.02 -4.98
C ASN A 600 5.72 41.31 -4.19
N PRO A 601 6.28 41.48 -2.97
CA PRO A 601 7.32 40.67 -2.30
C PRO A 601 6.79 39.53 -1.40
N PHE A 602 5.47 39.32 -1.33
CA PHE A 602 4.87 38.31 -0.45
C PHE A 602 5.18 36.87 -0.89
N SER A 603 5.27 36.63 -2.20
CA SER A 603 5.73 35.36 -2.77
C SER A 603 7.08 34.91 -2.20
N ASP A 604 8.06 35.82 -2.16
CA ASP A 604 9.40 35.49 -1.67
C ASP A 604 9.43 35.22 -0.16
N SER A 605 8.61 35.94 0.59
CA SER A 605 8.46 35.70 2.02
C SER A 605 7.80 34.32 2.30
N LEU A 606 6.82 33.90 1.50
CA LEU A 606 6.23 32.57 1.59
C LEU A 606 7.22 31.47 1.20
N LYS A 607 8.05 31.67 0.15
CA LYS A 607 9.13 30.75 -0.20
C LYS A 607 10.15 30.63 0.93
N ASN A 608 10.46 31.73 1.63
CA ASN A 608 11.34 31.69 2.80
C ASN A 608 10.73 30.89 3.96
N ILE A 609 9.44 31.10 4.26
CA ILE A 609 8.72 30.29 5.26
C ILE A 609 8.71 28.80 4.85
N SER A 610 8.49 28.50 3.57
CA SER A 610 8.53 27.13 3.03
C SER A 610 9.91 26.47 3.18
N ARG A 611 11.00 27.20 2.94
CA ARG A 611 12.39 26.72 3.18
C ARG A 611 12.70 26.53 4.66
N GLU A 612 12.21 27.42 5.54
CA GLU A 612 12.35 27.22 6.98
C GLU A 612 11.54 26.00 7.45
N LEU A 613 10.35 25.78 6.89
CA LEU A 613 9.52 24.62 7.16
C LEU A 613 10.20 23.32 6.70
N GLU A 614 10.90 23.33 5.57
CA GLU A 614 11.72 22.21 5.09
C GLU A 614 12.76 21.77 6.13
N LYS A 615 13.40 22.73 6.80
CA LYS A 615 14.33 22.41 7.89
C LYS A 615 13.63 21.73 9.07
N ASN A 616 12.39 22.11 9.37
CA ASN A 616 11.57 21.47 10.41
C ASN A 616 11.10 20.08 9.99
N ILE A 617 10.85 19.84 8.69
CA ILE A 617 10.54 18.50 8.15
C ILE A 617 11.76 17.59 8.30
N ILE A 618 12.96 18.05 7.92
CA ILE A 618 14.21 17.28 8.08
C ILE A 618 14.47 17.00 9.57
N GLN A 619 14.23 17.98 10.46
CA GLN A 619 14.30 17.76 11.91
C GLN A 619 13.27 16.74 12.39
N SER A 620 12.04 16.78 11.86
CA SER A 620 10.97 15.84 12.16
C SER A 620 11.31 14.40 11.74
N GLU A 621 11.94 14.22 10.58
CA GLU A 621 12.43 12.93 10.10
C GLU A 621 13.55 12.39 11.01
N ASN A 622 14.51 13.24 11.36
CA ASN A 622 15.58 12.90 12.31
C ASN A 622 15.05 12.52 13.71
N ILE A 623 13.95 13.15 14.16
CA ILE A 623 13.28 12.80 15.43
C ILE A 623 12.66 11.40 15.34
N SER A 624 12.06 11.04 14.20
CA SER A 624 11.46 9.73 13.96
C SER A 624 12.51 8.61 13.89
N GLU A 625 13.66 8.88 13.28
CA GLU A 625 14.77 7.93 13.19
C GLU A 625 15.41 7.65 14.56
N ASN A 626 15.55 8.68 15.40
CA ASN A 626 16.22 8.58 16.71
C ASN A 626 15.26 8.39 17.91
N TRP A 627 14.01 8.02 17.65
CA TRP A 627 13.00 7.77 18.69
C TRP A 627 13.41 6.60 19.61
N PRO A 628 13.25 6.69 20.95
CA PRO A 628 12.60 7.74 21.76
C PRO A 628 13.52 8.81 22.35
N ASN A 629 14.83 8.78 22.08
CA ASN A 629 15.82 9.65 22.73
C ASN A 629 15.81 11.12 22.23
N SER A 630 14.76 11.52 21.53
CA SER A 630 14.65 12.79 20.79
C SER A 630 13.77 13.84 21.49
N GLN A 631 13.44 13.69 22.78
CA GLN A 631 12.51 14.57 23.51
C GLN A 631 12.90 16.06 23.50
N GLY A 632 14.20 16.38 23.65
CA GLY A 632 14.69 17.76 23.52
C GLY A 632 14.61 18.32 22.09
N MET A 633 14.76 17.45 21.09
CA MET A 633 14.57 17.80 19.67
C MET A 633 13.10 18.05 19.35
N CYS A 634 12.17 17.26 19.91
CA CYS A 634 10.72 17.48 19.80
C CYS A 634 10.34 18.89 20.28
N GLN A 635 10.82 19.29 21.46
CA GLN A 635 10.51 20.60 22.02
C GLN A 635 11.14 21.75 21.21
N SER A 636 12.36 21.55 20.68
CA SER A 636 12.99 22.53 19.79
C SER A 636 12.23 22.66 18.46
N ASN A 637 11.83 21.55 17.85
CA ASN A 637 11.07 21.53 16.60
C ASN A 637 9.69 22.17 16.78
N ALA A 638 8.99 21.86 17.88
CA ALA A 638 7.71 22.48 18.23
C ALA A 638 7.82 24.02 18.35
N LYS A 639 8.86 24.54 19.02
CA LYS A 639 9.09 26.00 19.11
C LYS A 639 9.34 26.64 17.75
N SER A 640 10.13 25.99 16.90
CA SER A 640 10.40 26.47 15.54
C SER A 640 9.13 26.47 14.67
N ILE A 641 8.32 25.40 14.71
CA ILE A 641 7.03 25.32 14.01
C ILE A 641 6.07 26.41 14.53
N ARG A 642 6.03 26.64 15.85
CA ARG A 642 5.20 27.71 16.44
C ARG A 642 5.64 29.10 15.99
N ALA A 643 6.94 29.34 15.85
CA ALA A 643 7.47 30.59 15.28
C ALA A 643 7.10 30.76 13.80
N LEU A 644 7.09 29.67 13.02
CA LEU A 644 6.64 29.69 11.63
C LEU A 644 5.14 30.00 11.50
N SER A 645 4.31 29.42 12.38
CA SER A 645 2.88 29.74 12.48
C SER A 645 2.68 31.25 12.69
N GLN A 646 3.39 31.85 13.65
CA GLN A 646 3.32 33.29 13.92
C GLN A 646 3.83 34.16 12.77
N LYS A 647 4.92 33.75 12.10
CA LYS A 647 5.43 34.44 10.90
C LYS A 647 4.41 34.40 9.77
N LEU A 648 3.76 33.25 9.55
CA LEU A 648 2.76 33.06 8.51
C LEU A 648 1.50 33.88 8.78
N GLU A 649 1.02 33.88 10.04
CA GLU A 649 -0.10 34.72 10.49
C GLU A 649 0.21 36.22 10.29
N LYS A 650 1.42 36.67 10.65
CA LYS A 650 1.84 38.06 10.42
C LYS A 650 1.90 38.41 8.93
N LEU A 651 2.45 37.53 8.10
CA LEU A 651 2.51 37.73 6.65
C LEU A 651 1.11 37.79 6.03
N GLN A 652 0.22 36.90 6.46
CA GLN A 652 -1.18 36.88 6.02
C GLN A 652 -1.88 38.20 6.37
N ASN A 653 -1.69 38.73 7.58
CA ASN A 653 -2.22 40.05 7.95
C ASN A 653 -1.62 41.18 7.10
N GLN A 654 -0.30 41.18 6.84
CA GLN A 654 0.33 42.19 5.98
C GLN A 654 -0.17 42.14 4.53
N LEU A 655 -0.38 40.94 3.99
CA LEU A 655 -0.95 40.75 2.65
C LEU A 655 -2.36 41.33 2.58
N VAL A 656 -3.19 41.05 3.59
CA VAL A 656 -4.56 41.57 3.70
C VAL A 656 -4.56 43.10 3.76
N GLU A 657 -3.72 43.72 4.59
CA GLU A 657 -3.61 45.18 4.68
C GLU A 657 -3.13 45.83 3.37
N SER A 658 -2.10 45.27 2.74
CA SER A 658 -1.59 45.79 1.46
C SER A 658 -2.66 45.80 0.37
N ARG A 659 -3.51 44.76 0.32
CA ARG A 659 -4.61 44.66 -0.64
C ARG A 659 -5.74 45.66 -0.33
N LYS A 660 -6.06 45.88 0.96
CA LYS A 660 -7.03 46.92 1.37
C LYS A 660 -6.56 48.31 0.97
N GLU A 661 -5.28 48.64 1.19
CA GLU A 661 -4.73 49.94 0.82
C GLU A 661 -4.86 50.22 -0.69
N GLU A 662 -4.66 49.21 -1.53
CA GLU A 662 -4.85 49.33 -2.98
C GLU A 662 -6.31 49.71 -3.32
N ILE A 663 -7.26 49.00 -2.71
CA ILE A 663 -8.70 49.22 -2.92
C ILE A 663 -9.10 50.61 -2.42
N ILE A 664 -8.64 51.00 -1.23
CA ILE A 664 -8.90 52.32 -0.64
C ILE A 664 -8.38 53.43 -1.56
N LYS A 665 -7.15 53.31 -2.10
CA LYS A 665 -6.59 54.31 -3.03
C LYS A 665 -7.43 54.46 -4.29
N LYS A 666 -7.95 53.35 -4.84
CA LYS A 666 -8.84 53.40 -6.01
C LYS A 666 -10.20 54.02 -5.67
N ILE A 667 -10.77 53.69 -4.50
CA ILE A 667 -11.99 54.34 -4.02
C ILE A 667 -11.78 55.85 -3.87
N GLU A 668 -10.66 56.29 -3.29
CA GLU A 668 -10.32 57.70 -3.16
C GLU A 668 -10.18 58.40 -4.51
N ALA A 669 -9.54 57.76 -5.49
CA ALA A 669 -9.42 58.28 -6.84
C ALA A 669 -10.79 58.47 -7.49
N LEU A 670 -11.66 57.45 -7.43
CA LEU A 670 -13.03 57.55 -7.97
C LEU A 670 -13.84 58.64 -7.27
N ARG A 671 -13.76 58.72 -5.94
CA ARG A 671 -14.43 59.78 -5.16
C ARG A 671 -13.95 61.17 -5.56
N ARG A 672 -12.64 61.37 -5.76
CA ARG A 672 -12.08 62.65 -6.22
C ARG A 672 -12.59 63.01 -7.62
N SER A 673 -12.65 62.05 -8.54
CA SER A 673 -13.23 62.25 -9.87
C SER A 673 -14.70 62.67 -9.79
N LEU A 674 -15.51 62.00 -8.97
CA LEU A 674 -16.92 62.35 -8.79
C LEU A 674 -17.11 63.72 -8.12
N ILE A 675 -16.27 64.08 -7.15
CA ILE A 675 -16.30 65.41 -6.52
C ILE A 675 -16.02 66.48 -7.58
N PHE A 676 -15.00 66.29 -8.41
CA PHE A 676 -14.67 67.21 -9.50
C PHE A 676 -15.84 67.37 -10.48
N ILE A 677 -16.50 66.27 -10.87
CA ILE A 677 -17.69 66.30 -11.72
C ILE A 677 -18.82 67.11 -11.05
N SER A 678 -19.07 66.88 -9.75
CA SER A 678 -20.16 67.53 -9.01
C SER A 678 -19.97 69.04 -8.79
N GLN A 679 -18.72 69.52 -8.83
CA GLN A 679 -18.34 70.91 -8.58
C GLN A 679 -18.40 71.80 -9.83
N ASN A 680 -18.60 71.23 -11.02
CA ASN A 680 -18.67 71.98 -12.29
C ASN A 680 -20.03 72.71 -12.47
N GLU A 681 -20.30 73.68 -11.61
CA GLU A 681 -21.53 74.48 -11.65
C GLU A 681 -21.62 75.37 -12.90
N GLU A 682 -20.47 75.75 -13.47
CA GLU A 682 -20.35 76.69 -14.60
C GLU A 682 -20.62 76.07 -15.98
N ALA A 683 -20.82 74.75 -16.07
CA ALA A 683 -21.12 74.08 -17.33
C ALA A 683 -22.49 74.51 -17.88
N ASN A 684 -22.50 75.46 -18.82
CA ASN A 684 -23.69 76.15 -19.31
C ASN A 684 -23.87 76.02 -20.83
N ASN A 685 -22.97 75.32 -21.50
CA ASN A 685 -23.06 75.04 -22.92
C ASN A 685 -23.04 73.53 -23.22
N GLU A 686 -23.45 73.16 -24.43
CA GLU A 686 -23.53 71.77 -24.87
C GLU A 686 -22.18 71.04 -24.80
N PHE A 687 -21.08 71.74 -25.08
CA PHE A 687 -19.74 71.18 -25.11
C PHE A 687 -19.26 70.76 -23.71
N GLU A 688 -19.44 71.62 -22.71
CA GLU A 688 -19.13 71.35 -21.30
C GLU A 688 -20.01 70.23 -20.73
N GLN A 689 -21.29 70.18 -21.13
CA GLN A 689 -22.21 69.11 -20.72
C GLN A 689 -21.84 67.75 -21.33
N ARG A 690 -21.31 67.71 -22.57
CA ARG A 690 -20.73 66.49 -23.14
C ARG A 690 -19.49 66.03 -22.37
N ALA A 691 -18.66 66.96 -21.90
CA ALA A 691 -17.49 66.63 -21.08
C ALA A 691 -17.91 66.01 -19.74
N ILE A 692 -18.93 66.56 -19.06
CA ILE A 692 -19.52 65.99 -17.84
C ILE A 692 -20.06 64.58 -18.09
N LEU A 693 -20.86 64.40 -19.15
CA LEU A 693 -21.40 63.10 -19.54
C LEU A 693 -20.29 62.06 -19.74
N ASN A 694 -19.20 62.44 -20.42
CA ASN A 694 -18.05 61.55 -20.64
C ASN A 694 -17.29 61.26 -19.35
N ALA A 695 -17.16 62.24 -18.46
CA ALA A 695 -16.53 62.04 -17.15
C ALA A 695 -17.35 61.09 -16.26
N ILE A 696 -18.68 61.16 -16.29
CA ILE A 696 -19.57 60.20 -15.59
C ILE A 696 -19.40 58.79 -16.18
N LYS A 697 -19.28 58.65 -17.51
CA LYS A 697 -19.01 57.33 -18.15
C LYS A 697 -17.66 56.75 -17.70
N ILE A 698 -16.63 57.58 -17.60
CA ILE A 698 -15.31 57.16 -17.08
C ILE A 698 -15.44 56.73 -15.62
N ALA A 699 -16.15 57.51 -14.79
CA ALA A 699 -16.38 57.16 -13.38
C ALA A 699 -17.18 55.84 -13.23
N ILE A 700 -18.14 55.56 -14.10
CA ILE A 700 -18.85 54.27 -14.15
C ILE A 700 -17.88 53.12 -14.48
N ARG A 701 -17.01 53.30 -15.46
CA ARG A 701 -16.01 52.29 -15.82
C ARG A 701 -15.04 52.02 -14.66
N ASP A 702 -14.51 53.09 -14.05
CA ASP A 702 -13.58 52.98 -12.93
C ASP A 702 -14.28 52.37 -11.69
N PHE A 703 -15.58 52.63 -11.50
CA PHE A 703 -16.43 51.95 -10.52
C PHE A 703 -16.59 50.47 -10.82
N GLU A 704 -16.81 50.08 -12.08
CA GLU A 704 -16.96 48.66 -12.46
C GLU A 704 -15.66 47.88 -12.23
N GLU A 705 -14.50 48.48 -12.50
CA GLU A 705 -13.20 47.90 -12.13
C GLU A 705 -13.05 47.75 -10.62
N LEU A 706 -13.49 48.73 -9.84
CA LEU A 706 -13.48 48.69 -8.38
C LEU A 706 -14.42 47.62 -7.81
N ALA A 707 -15.65 47.55 -8.30
CA ALA A 707 -16.67 46.58 -7.86
C ALA A 707 -16.24 45.13 -8.09
N ASN A 708 -15.39 44.93 -9.09
CA ASN A 708 -14.78 43.67 -9.45
C ASN A 708 -13.66 43.22 -8.48
N MET A 709 -13.14 44.12 -7.63
CA MET A 709 -12.02 43.86 -6.73
C MET A 709 -12.42 43.66 -5.26
N ASN A 710 -13.63 44.08 -4.84
CA ASN A 710 -14.09 43.98 -3.46
C ASN A 710 -15.61 43.79 -3.36
N PHE A 711 -16.03 42.82 -2.54
CA PHE A 711 -17.42 42.38 -2.38
C PHE A 711 -18.33 43.40 -1.68
N LEU A 712 -17.77 44.38 -0.95
CA LEU A 712 -18.53 45.44 -0.28
C LEU A 712 -19.03 46.53 -1.23
N ILE A 713 -18.57 46.54 -2.49
CA ILE A 713 -18.97 47.55 -3.47
C ILE A 713 -20.29 47.11 -4.13
N THR A 714 -21.39 47.69 -3.67
CA THR A 714 -22.76 47.23 -3.98
C THR A 714 -23.35 47.79 -5.27
N ILE A 715 -24.46 47.21 -5.71
CA ILE A 715 -25.22 47.66 -6.89
C ILE A 715 -25.86 49.03 -6.68
N ASP A 716 -26.02 49.45 -5.42
CA ASP A 716 -26.66 50.72 -5.09
C ASP A 716 -25.80 51.91 -5.53
N ILE A 717 -24.47 51.80 -5.47
CA ILE A 717 -23.55 52.81 -6.01
C ILE A 717 -23.67 52.84 -7.54
N LYS A 718 -23.76 51.65 -8.17
CA LYS A 718 -24.00 51.53 -9.61
C LYS A 718 -25.29 52.24 -10.01
N ALA A 719 -26.38 52.02 -9.27
CA ALA A 719 -27.67 52.66 -9.54
C ALA A 719 -27.56 54.19 -9.54
N HIS A 720 -26.94 54.79 -8.52
CA HIS A 720 -26.73 56.24 -8.47
C HIS A 720 -25.89 56.76 -9.64
N LEU A 721 -24.81 56.07 -10.02
CA LEU A 721 -23.98 56.50 -11.14
C LEU A 721 -24.72 56.42 -12.49
N TYR A 722 -25.55 55.39 -12.70
CA TYR A 722 -26.36 55.27 -13.92
C TYR A 722 -27.52 56.26 -13.95
N MET A 723 -28.15 56.56 -12.80
CA MET A 723 -29.15 57.64 -12.70
C MET A 723 -28.50 59.01 -12.95
N ALA A 724 -27.27 59.24 -12.49
CA ALA A 724 -26.52 60.44 -12.84
C ALA A 724 -26.26 60.52 -14.35
N LEU A 725 -25.87 59.41 -14.98
CA LEU A 725 -25.66 59.34 -16.42
C LEU A 725 -26.93 59.63 -17.22
N GLU A 726 -28.07 59.08 -16.81
CA GLU A 726 -29.37 59.33 -17.43
C GLU A 726 -29.77 60.81 -17.32
N ASN A 727 -29.67 61.38 -16.11
CA ASN A 727 -29.94 62.80 -15.89
C ASN A 727 -28.99 63.69 -16.73
N ALA A 728 -27.71 63.34 -16.87
CA ALA A 728 -26.76 64.06 -17.71
C ALA A 728 -27.13 64.05 -19.20
N GLN A 729 -27.66 62.92 -19.70
CA GLN A 729 -28.17 62.82 -21.07
C GLN A 729 -29.41 63.71 -21.27
N GLU A 730 -30.32 63.71 -20.30
CA GLU A 730 -31.49 64.60 -20.32
C GLU A 730 -31.07 66.07 -20.31
N VAL A 731 -30.09 66.46 -19.49
CA VAL A 731 -29.52 67.83 -19.51
C VAL A 731 -29.07 68.18 -20.93
N LEU A 732 -28.26 67.35 -21.58
CA LEU A 732 -27.76 67.57 -22.94
C LEU A 732 -28.90 67.71 -23.97
N LEU A 733 -29.93 66.86 -23.88
CA LEU A 733 -31.11 66.94 -24.73
C LEU A 733 -31.87 68.26 -24.53
N ARG A 734 -32.06 68.71 -23.29
CA ARG A 734 -32.76 69.98 -22.99
C ARG A 734 -31.96 71.20 -23.46
N TYR A 735 -30.63 71.18 -23.37
CA TYR A 735 -29.77 72.22 -23.96
C TYR A 735 -29.91 72.29 -25.48
N LYS A 736 -29.99 71.14 -26.17
CA LYS A 736 -30.20 71.07 -27.63
C LYS A 736 -31.55 71.66 -28.07
N TYR A 737 -32.58 71.54 -27.24
CA TYR A 737 -33.92 72.07 -27.51
C TYR A 737 -34.22 73.42 -26.82
N ASN A 738 -33.21 74.10 -26.25
CA ASN A 738 -33.33 75.37 -25.53
C ASN A 738 -34.33 75.36 -24.33
N ASP A 739 -34.56 74.21 -23.69
CA ASP A 739 -35.43 74.06 -22.51
C ASP A 739 -34.61 74.17 -21.20
N PHE A 740 -34.07 75.37 -20.95
CA PHE A 740 -33.10 75.60 -19.87
C PHE A 740 -33.65 75.39 -18.46
N ASN A 741 -34.95 75.61 -18.24
CA ASN A 741 -35.58 75.41 -16.93
C ASN A 741 -35.64 73.93 -16.56
N ARG A 742 -36.01 73.05 -17.51
CA ARG A 742 -35.95 71.60 -17.27
C ARG A 742 -34.51 71.11 -17.20
N ALA A 743 -33.61 71.64 -18.02
CA ALA A 743 -32.17 71.33 -17.94
C ALA A 743 -31.61 71.57 -16.53
N LYS A 744 -32.00 72.67 -15.88
CA LYS A 744 -31.60 72.98 -14.49
C LYS A 744 -32.09 71.94 -13.47
N ASN A 745 -33.32 71.44 -13.62
CA ASN A 745 -33.86 70.41 -12.74
C ASN A 745 -33.11 69.08 -12.88
N TYR A 746 -32.84 68.65 -14.13
CA TYR A 746 -32.05 67.44 -14.39
C TYR A 746 -30.59 67.60 -13.93
N LYS A 747 -29.98 68.78 -14.06
CA LYS A 747 -28.64 69.07 -13.55
C LYS A 747 -28.57 68.96 -12.01
N ASN A 748 -29.61 69.42 -11.31
CA ASN A 748 -29.70 69.25 -9.85
C ASN A 748 -29.91 67.78 -9.46
N ALA A 749 -30.70 67.02 -10.22
CA ALA A 749 -30.90 65.59 -10.01
C ALA A 749 -29.59 64.80 -10.24
N GLU A 750 -28.89 65.05 -11.35
CA GLU A 750 -27.56 64.51 -11.64
C GLU A 750 -26.60 64.73 -10.45
N LYS A 751 -26.47 65.99 -9.99
CA LYS A 751 -25.60 66.34 -8.87
C LYS A 751 -25.97 65.58 -7.58
N LYS A 752 -27.26 65.43 -7.29
CA LYS A 752 -27.74 64.67 -6.12
C LYS A 752 -27.34 63.19 -6.20
N GLU A 753 -27.46 62.58 -7.37
CA GLU A 753 -27.08 61.18 -7.58
C GLU A 753 -25.56 60.99 -7.45
N ILE A 754 -24.75 61.90 -8.00
CA ILE A 754 -23.28 61.89 -7.85
C ILE A 754 -22.88 62.02 -6.37
N LEU A 755 -23.48 62.94 -5.62
CA LEU A 755 -23.22 63.12 -4.19
C LEU A 755 -23.60 61.86 -3.39
N SER A 756 -24.71 61.21 -3.74
CA SER A 756 -25.14 59.96 -3.11
C SER A 756 -24.12 58.83 -3.36
N ALA A 757 -23.56 58.74 -4.56
CA ALA A 757 -22.49 57.80 -4.88
C ALA A 757 -21.20 58.10 -4.08
N ILE A 758 -20.80 59.37 -3.94
CA ILE A 758 -19.62 59.77 -3.15
C ILE A 758 -19.75 59.39 -1.68
N LEU A 759 -20.93 59.59 -1.09
CA LEU A 759 -21.21 59.24 0.31
C LEU A 759 -21.14 57.72 0.52
N LYS A 760 -21.78 56.94 -0.35
CA LYS A 760 -21.71 55.47 -0.27
C LYS A 760 -20.29 54.94 -0.46
N LEU A 761 -19.52 55.52 -1.38
CA LEU A 761 -18.10 55.16 -1.53
C LEU A 761 -17.27 55.50 -0.29
N TYR A 762 -17.62 56.54 0.46
CA TYR A 762 -16.98 56.85 1.73
C TYR A 762 -17.30 55.81 2.81
N ASP A 763 -18.56 55.39 2.90
CA ASP A 763 -18.98 54.34 3.83
C ASP A 763 -18.25 53.02 3.52
N VAL A 764 -18.20 52.63 2.24
CA VAL A 764 -17.44 51.46 1.79
C VAL A 764 -15.95 51.60 2.09
N GLN A 765 -15.35 52.78 1.88
CA GLN A 765 -13.94 53.00 2.24
C GLN A 765 -13.67 52.72 3.71
N ASN A 766 -14.54 53.21 4.61
CA ASN A 766 -14.41 52.99 6.05
C ASN A 766 -14.62 51.51 6.42
N GLU A 767 -15.51 50.81 5.73
CA GLU A 767 -15.75 49.39 5.95
C GLU A 767 -14.59 48.53 5.48
N VAL A 768 -14.02 48.84 4.31
CA VAL A 768 -12.80 48.20 3.82
C VAL A 768 -11.64 48.46 4.78
N ALA A 769 -11.49 49.67 5.31
CA ALA A 769 -10.43 49.98 6.27
C ALA A 769 -10.56 49.17 7.58
N ASN A 770 -11.79 48.96 8.06
CA ASN A 770 -12.07 48.23 9.31
C ASN A 770 -12.29 46.72 9.10
N SER A 771 -12.14 46.25 7.88
CA SER A 771 -12.34 44.85 7.53
C SER A 771 -11.25 43.94 8.09
N SER A 772 -11.53 42.66 8.19
CA SER A 772 -10.64 41.55 8.54
C SER A 772 -10.21 40.77 7.30
N SER A 773 -10.87 40.98 6.16
CA SER A 773 -10.57 40.36 4.86
C SER A 773 -10.37 41.43 3.80
N SER A 774 -9.43 41.25 2.87
CA SER A 774 -9.19 42.28 1.85
C SER A 774 -10.26 42.31 0.75
N SER A 775 -10.94 41.17 0.57
CA SER A 775 -12.05 41.01 -0.37
C SER A 775 -13.37 41.60 0.14
N GLY A 776 -13.47 41.97 1.44
CA GLY A 776 -14.69 42.52 2.04
C GLY A 776 -15.78 41.48 2.40
N TYR A 777 -15.53 40.19 2.17
CA TYR A 777 -16.48 39.10 2.45
C TYR A 777 -16.81 38.97 3.94
N GLY A 778 -15.79 39.03 4.81
CA GLY A 778 -15.98 38.86 6.26
C GLY A 778 -16.89 39.91 6.88
N GLU A 779 -16.89 41.11 6.31
CA GLU A 779 -17.58 42.29 6.81
C GLU A 779 -19.00 42.34 6.28
N MET A 780 -19.20 41.88 5.04
CA MET A 780 -20.50 41.61 4.48
C MET A 780 -21.27 40.58 5.34
N LEU A 781 -20.61 39.47 5.72
CA LEU A 781 -21.18 38.48 6.64
C LEU A 781 -21.53 39.09 8.01
N LYS A 782 -20.61 39.89 8.57
CA LYS A 782 -20.83 40.58 9.84
C LYS A 782 -22.01 41.54 9.76
N LYS A 783 -22.16 42.28 8.66
CA LYS A 783 -23.30 43.15 8.39
C LYS A 783 -24.59 42.37 8.29
N MET A 784 -24.62 41.27 7.56
CA MET A 784 -25.82 40.44 7.46
C MET A 784 -26.23 39.88 8.83
N ALA A 785 -25.28 39.36 9.61
CA ALA A 785 -25.52 38.91 10.98
C ALA A 785 -26.01 40.07 11.88
N GLN A 786 -25.46 41.27 11.71
CA GLN A 786 -25.90 42.47 12.43
C GLN A 786 -27.29 42.95 11.98
N THR A 787 -27.63 42.91 10.70
CA THR A 787 -28.96 43.26 10.19
C THR A 787 -30.00 42.27 10.71
N LEU A 788 -29.68 40.98 10.72
CA LEU A 788 -30.51 39.93 11.32
C LEU A 788 -30.67 40.13 12.83
N SER A 789 -29.59 40.47 13.54
CA SER A 789 -29.61 40.75 14.98
C SER A 789 -30.33 42.07 15.32
N HIS A 790 -30.21 43.09 14.47
CA HIS A 790 -30.87 44.39 14.58
C HIS A 790 -32.37 44.24 14.35
N MET A 791 -32.78 43.42 13.38
CA MET A 791 -34.18 43.03 13.20
C MET A 791 -34.74 42.28 14.41
N GLN A 792 -33.91 41.49 15.11
CA GLN A 792 -34.29 40.83 16.36
C GLN A 792 -34.44 41.82 17.55
N SER A 793 -33.75 42.96 17.52
CA SER A 793 -33.73 43.96 18.60
C SER A 793 -34.72 45.11 18.46
N LEU A 794 -35.46 45.21 17.34
CA LEU A 794 -36.54 46.18 17.09
C LEU A 794 -37.80 45.97 17.96
N ASN A 795 -37.63 45.53 19.20
CA ASN A 795 -38.69 45.16 20.12
C ASN A 795 -39.35 46.35 20.85
N ASN A 796 -38.91 47.61 20.64
CA ASN A 796 -39.28 48.72 21.54
C ASN A 796 -39.45 50.11 20.92
N GLN A 797 -39.56 50.29 19.60
CA GLN A 797 -39.83 51.62 19.02
C GLN A 797 -41.00 51.61 18.03
N ASN A 798 -41.76 52.71 18.02
CA ASN A 798 -42.84 52.96 17.07
C ASN A 798 -42.31 52.81 15.64
N ILE A 799 -42.95 51.94 14.88
CA ILE A 799 -42.57 51.60 13.51
C ILE A 799 -42.88 52.79 12.60
N SER A 800 -41.85 53.38 11.99
CA SER A 800 -42.02 54.43 10.97
C SER A 800 -42.38 53.82 9.61
N GLU A 801 -43.03 54.62 8.77
CA GLU A 801 -43.45 54.21 7.41
C GLU A 801 -42.25 53.89 6.49
N ASP A 802 -41.09 54.51 6.75
CA ASP A 802 -39.84 54.21 6.05
C ASP A 802 -39.22 52.87 6.48
N LEU A 803 -39.30 52.50 7.76
CA LEU A 803 -38.86 51.19 8.24
C LEU A 803 -39.72 50.07 7.64
N LEU A 804 -41.02 50.34 7.43
CA LEU A 804 -41.94 49.42 6.74
C LEU A 804 -41.54 49.21 5.28
N LYS A 805 -41.26 50.28 4.53
CA LYS A 805 -40.78 50.17 3.14
C LYS A 805 -39.48 49.36 3.06
N GLN A 806 -38.56 49.58 3.98
CA GLN A 806 -37.29 48.88 4.06
C GLN A 806 -37.49 47.38 4.36
N ILE A 807 -38.39 47.04 5.28
CA ILE A 807 -38.76 45.66 5.60
C ILE A 807 -39.43 44.96 4.40
N THR A 808 -40.35 45.61 3.69
CA THR A 808 -41.00 45.03 2.50
C THR A 808 -40.03 44.81 1.34
N LEU A 809 -39.10 45.75 1.11
CA LEU A 809 -38.05 45.59 0.09
C LEU A 809 -37.11 44.43 0.44
N GLN A 810 -36.74 44.29 1.72
CA GLN A 810 -35.95 43.16 2.21
C GLN A 810 -36.72 41.83 2.06
N GLN A 811 -38.02 41.80 2.35
CA GLN A 811 -38.85 40.60 2.18
C GLN A 811 -38.97 40.17 0.72
N GLU A 812 -39.16 41.11 -0.21
CA GLU A 812 -39.26 40.80 -1.63
C GLU A 812 -37.94 40.25 -2.19
N MET A 813 -36.80 40.80 -1.74
CA MET A 813 -35.47 40.27 -2.08
C MET A 813 -35.27 38.85 -1.54
N LEU A 814 -35.65 38.63 -0.27
CA LEU A 814 -35.52 37.35 0.41
C LEU A 814 -36.43 36.26 -0.19
N LYS A 815 -37.63 36.63 -0.61
CA LYS A 815 -38.57 35.77 -1.36
C LYS A 815 -37.99 35.33 -2.70
N LYS A 816 -37.51 36.27 -3.50
CA LYS A 816 -36.87 35.99 -4.80
C LYS A 816 -35.62 35.12 -4.64
N MET A 817 -34.88 35.28 -3.54
CA MET A 817 -33.75 34.43 -3.20
C MET A 817 -34.19 33.00 -2.87
N ILE A 818 -35.18 32.81 -1.99
CA ILE A 818 -35.70 31.49 -1.61
C ILE A 818 -36.32 30.76 -2.81
N GLN A 819 -37.04 31.49 -3.66
CA GLN A 819 -37.65 30.95 -4.87
C GLN A 819 -36.58 30.47 -5.86
N GLY A 820 -35.51 31.24 -6.08
CA GLY A 820 -34.39 30.82 -6.93
C GLY A 820 -33.64 29.59 -6.37
N ILE A 821 -33.46 29.52 -5.04
CA ILE A 821 -32.87 28.36 -4.36
C ILE A 821 -33.77 27.12 -4.53
N ARG A 822 -35.09 27.27 -4.34
CA ARG A 822 -36.07 26.17 -4.49
C ARG A 822 -36.12 25.67 -5.93
N GLU A 823 -36.19 26.56 -6.92
CA GLU A 823 -36.25 26.19 -8.34
C GLU A 823 -34.96 25.49 -8.81
N GLY A 824 -33.81 25.82 -8.22
CA GLY A 824 -32.56 25.06 -8.38
C GLY A 824 -32.59 23.68 -7.69
N MET A 825 -33.23 23.57 -6.52
CA MET A 825 -33.31 22.33 -5.72
C MET A 825 -34.42 21.35 -6.18
N GLU A 826 -35.52 21.82 -6.78
CA GLU A 826 -36.59 20.98 -7.34
C GLU A 826 -36.11 20.24 -8.61
N LYS A 827 -35.17 20.82 -9.37
CA LYS A 827 -34.53 20.17 -10.53
C LYS A 827 -33.59 19.02 -10.15
N THR A 828 -33.17 18.93 -8.89
CA THR A 828 -32.20 17.96 -8.37
C THR A 828 -32.80 16.94 -7.41
N GLY A 829 -34.11 17.02 -7.11
CA GLY A 829 -34.85 16.02 -6.31
C GLY A 829 -34.55 16.05 -4.81
N ASN A 830 -34.19 17.22 -4.26
CA ASN A 830 -33.74 17.36 -2.86
C ASN A 830 -34.92 17.53 -1.87
N GLN A 831 -34.87 16.82 -0.73
CA GLN A 831 -35.90 16.87 0.34
C GLN A 831 -36.00 18.23 1.05
N TYR A 832 -34.97 19.08 0.98
CA TYR A 832 -35.02 20.43 1.56
C TYR A 832 -35.89 21.42 0.74
N SER A 833 -36.29 21.04 -0.49
CA SER A 833 -37.20 21.84 -1.33
C SER A 833 -38.59 22.00 -0.70
N GLU A 834 -39.13 20.97 -0.04
CA GLU A 834 -40.45 21.04 0.62
C GLU A 834 -40.44 22.00 1.81
N LYS A 835 -39.33 22.01 2.58
CA LYS A 835 -39.17 22.90 3.73
C LYS A 835 -39.02 24.37 3.31
N LEU A 836 -38.32 24.61 2.19
CA LEU A 836 -38.22 25.95 1.58
C LEU A 836 -39.56 26.41 0.97
N LYS A 837 -40.35 25.49 0.41
CA LYS A 837 -41.70 25.75 -0.12
C LYS A 837 -42.69 26.14 0.99
N GLU A 838 -42.56 25.54 2.16
CA GLU A 838 -43.34 25.92 3.35
C GLU A 838 -42.97 27.31 3.86
N ILE A 839 -41.68 27.65 3.88
CA ILE A 839 -41.17 28.99 4.23
C ILE A 839 -41.65 30.04 3.21
N GLU A 840 -41.63 29.74 1.91
CA GLU A 840 -42.13 30.62 0.85
C GLU A 840 -43.63 30.90 1.00
N LYS A 841 -44.41 29.88 1.35
CA LYS A 841 -45.84 30.04 1.65
C LYS A 841 -46.07 30.93 2.88
N GLN A 842 -45.22 30.81 3.91
CA GLN A 842 -45.27 31.70 5.08
C GLN A 842 -44.95 33.16 4.70
N ILE A 843 -44.02 33.38 3.75
CA ILE A 843 -43.70 34.71 3.21
C ILE A 843 -44.88 35.28 2.40
N ASP A 844 -45.51 34.47 1.55
CA ASP A 844 -46.69 34.86 0.76
C ASP A 844 -47.88 35.29 1.64
N ASP A 845 -48.13 34.52 2.71
CA ASP A 845 -49.21 34.80 3.65
C ASP A 845 -48.93 36.07 4.47
N LEU A 846 -47.66 36.34 4.79
CA LEU A 846 -47.24 37.58 5.44
C LEU A 846 -47.38 38.80 4.51
N GLU A 847 -47.00 38.68 3.23
CA GLU A 847 -47.14 39.77 2.25
C GLU A 847 -48.61 40.17 2.02
N LYS A 848 -49.52 39.19 1.95
CA LYS A 848 -50.95 39.44 1.87
C LYS A 848 -51.45 40.17 3.11
N GLU A 849 -51.00 39.75 4.29
CA GLU A 849 -51.42 40.36 5.56
C GLU A 849 -50.88 41.79 5.74
N ILE A 850 -49.68 42.09 5.20
CA ILE A 850 -49.12 43.46 5.15
C ILE A 850 -49.90 44.34 4.17
N LYS A 851 -50.31 43.80 3.00
CA LYS A 851 -51.10 44.55 2.00
C LYS A 851 -52.52 44.87 2.46
N ASP A 852 -53.15 43.96 3.21
CA ASP A 852 -54.53 44.11 3.68
C ASP A 852 -54.68 45.05 4.89
N LYS A 853 -53.62 45.27 5.67
CA LYS A 853 -53.66 46.10 6.89
C LYS A 853 -52.92 47.44 6.71
N LYS A 854 -53.65 48.55 6.86
CA LYS A 854 -53.09 49.92 6.84
C LYS A 854 -52.18 50.28 8.03
N LYS A 855 -52.10 49.43 9.07
CA LYS A 855 -51.19 49.58 10.23
C LYS A 855 -50.68 48.23 10.69
N ILE A 856 -49.40 48.18 11.04
CA ILE A 856 -48.72 46.99 11.52
C ILE A 856 -49.06 46.77 12.99
N ASP A 857 -49.35 45.53 13.36
CA ASP A 857 -49.51 45.10 14.75
C ASP A 857 -48.42 44.07 15.09
N ARG A 858 -48.14 43.87 16.38
CA ARG A 858 -47.04 43.05 16.92
C ARG A 858 -46.95 41.62 16.31
N ARG A 859 -48.08 41.09 15.85
CA ARG A 859 -48.20 39.78 15.17
C ARG A 859 -47.47 39.68 13.83
N ILE A 860 -47.41 40.76 13.03
CA ILE A 860 -46.70 40.75 11.73
C ILE A 860 -45.19 40.60 11.96
N ILE A 861 -44.66 41.26 12.99
CA ILE A 861 -43.26 41.16 13.40
C ILE A 861 -42.95 39.76 13.95
N GLU A 862 -43.86 39.17 14.73
CA GLU A 862 -43.70 37.80 15.25
C GLU A 862 -43.70 36.74 14.14
N LYS A 863 -44.58 36.86 13.14
CA LYS A 863 -44.56 35.99 11.95
C LYS A 863 -43.28 36.15 11.13
N GLN A 864 -42.81 37.39 10.94
CA GLN A 864 -41.54 37.64 10.26
C GLN A 864 -40.35 37.03 11.01
N ARG A 865 -40.38 37.07 12.35
CA ARG A 865 -39.38 36.43 13.22
C ARG A 865 -39.41 34.90 13.09
N GLU A 866 -40.60 34.31 13.02
CA GLU A 866 -40.80 32.87 12.82
C GLU A 866 -40.24 32.42 11.46
N ILE A 867 -40.51 33.16 10.39
CA ILE A 867 -39.94 32.91 9.05
C ILE A 867 -38.41 32.98 9.08
N MET A 868 -37.84 34.03 9.70
CA MET A 868 -36.38 34.18 9.83
C MET A 868 -35.74 33.09 10.71
N HIS A 869 -36.41 32.67 11.78
CA HIS A 869 -35.96 31.58 12.65
C HIS A 869 -36.04 30.21 11.93
N ASN A 870 -37.08 29.97 11.13
CA ASN A 870 -37.24 28.75 10.34
C ASN A 870 -36.21 28.67 9.19
N LEU A 871 -35.89 29.82 8.58
CA LEU A 871 -34.75 29.96 7.68
C LEU A 871 -33.45 29.70 8.43
N LEU A 872 -33.21 30.39 9.54
CA LEU A 872 -32.01 30.21 10.35
C LEU A 872 -31.86 28.78 10.85
N SER A 873 -32.91 28.05 11.21
CA SER A 873 -32.84 26.66 11.66
C SER A 873 -32.67 25.66 10.52
N ALA A 874 -33.18 25.98 9.33
CA ALA A 874 -32.77 25.29 8.11
C ALA A 874 -31.27 25.53 7.79
N TRP A 875 -30.76 26.73 8.07
CA TRP A 875 -29.36 27.14 7.88
C TRP A 875 -28.40 26.68 9.00
N THR A 876 -28.82 26.62 10.27
CA THR A 876 -28.01 26.22 11.43
C THR A 876 -28.08 24.73 11.68
N GLY A 877 -29.14 24.04 11.26
CA GLY A 877 -29.13 22.57 11.12
C GLY A 877 -28.01 22.07 10.20
N LEU A 878 -27.47 22.96 9.35
CA LEU A 878 -26.28 22.75 8.51
C LEU A 878 -24.97 23.31 9.12
N LYS A 879 -25.01 24.11 10.21
CA LYS A 879 -23.83 24.84 10.75
C LYS A 879 -23.58 24.73 12.26
N SER A 880 -24.44 24.10 13.06
CA SER A 880 -24.25 24.01 14.51
C SER A 880 -24.11 22.58 15.04
N GLU A 881 -22.86 22.13 15.20
CA GLU A 881 -22.35 21.75 16.53
C GLU A 881 -20.90 22.25 16.64
N ASN A 882 -20.72 23.44 17.21
CA ASN A 882 -19.42 23.86 17.71
C ASN A 882 -19.15 23.13 19.03
N LYS A 883 -17.97 22.51 19.10
CA LYS A 883 -17.35 21.78 20.22
C LYS A 883 -17.92 20.40 20.53
N SER A 884 -17.40 19.39 19.84
CA SER A 884 -17.11 18.11 20.50
C SER A 884 -15.62 18.07 20.87
N GLU A 885 -15.35 17.77 22.12
CA GLU A 885 -14.04 17.31 22.59
C GLU A 885 -13.50 16.28 21.60
N LYS A 886 -12.20 16.39 21.27
CA LYS A 886 -11.49 15.42 20.44
C LYS A 886 -11.83 14.01 20.92
N LEU A 887 -12.64 13.28 20.16
CA LEU A 887 -12.60 11.83 20.20
C LEU A 887 -11.36 11.46 19.40
N GLU A 888 -10.24 11.36 20.10
CA GLU A 888 -9.09 10.61 19.63
C GLU A 888 -9.59 9.19 19.33
N ALA A 889 -9.65 8.84 18.05
CA ALA A 889 -9.72 7.45 17.66
C ALA A 889 -8.38 6.83 18.09
N GLU A 890 -8.39 6.07 19.20
CA GLU A 890 -7.26 5.22 19.57
C GLU A 890 -6.96 4.30 18.39
N LYS A 891 -5.80 4.50 17.76
CA LYS A 891 -5.25 3.58 16.77
C LYS A 891 -5.14 2.17 17.39
N PRO A 892 -5.38 1.11 16.62
CA PRO A 892 -5.31 -0.25 17.15
C PRO A 892 -3.87 -0.55 17.62
N LYS A 893 -3.74 -0.88 18.91
CA LYS A 893 -2.53 -1.49 19.46
C LYS A 893 -2.37 -2.90 18.89
N ASN A 894 -1.23 -3.15 18.26
CA ASN A 894 -0.73 -4.49 17.98
C ASN A 894 -0.59 -5.26 19.31
N ILE A 895 -1.44 -6.26 19.59
CA ILE A 895 -1.12 -7.41 20.45
C ILE A 895 -1.98 -8.63 20.02
N LYS A 896 -1.28 -9.76 19.87
CA LYS A 896 -1.77 -11.13 19.69
C LYS A 896 -2.79 -11.53 20.77
N TYR A 897 -3.76 -12.37 20.42
CA TYR A 897 -4.54 -13.11 21.42
C TYR A 897 -4.81 -14.56 20.99
N GLU A 898 -4.51 -15.51 21.89
CA GLU A 898 -5.28 -16.74 22.11
C GLU A 898 -5.93 -16.65 23.51
N GLU A 899 -7.15 -17.23 23.62
CA GLU A 899 -8.18 -17.24 24.70
C GLU A 899 -7.71 -17.42 26.17
N PRO A 900 -8.48 -17.06 27.25
CA PRO A 900 -9.92 -17.34 27.45
C PRO A 900 -10.81 -16.35 28.27
N LYS A 901 -12.10 -16.73 28.39
CA LYS A 901 -13.33 -16.08 28.95
C LYS A 901 -13.23 -15.37 30.32
N ILE A 902 -14.04 -14.30 30.48
CA ILE A 902 -14.51 -13.76 31.77
C ILE A 902 -16.04 -13.50 31.72
N SER A 903 -16.74 -13.83 32.82
CA SER A 903 -18.19 -14.08 32.95
C SER A 903 -19.13 -12.87 33.02
N GLU A 904 -20.38 -13.07 32.58
CA GLU A 904 -21.51 -12.11 32.55
C GLU A 904 -21.84 -11.39 33.88
N ASN A 905 -21.40 -11.86 35.05
CA ASN A 905 -21.70 -11.22 36.35
C ASN A 905 -20.90 -9.93 36.65
N MET A 906 -19.82 -9.62 35.92
CA MET A 906 -19.10 -8.33 36.08
C MET A 906 -19.83 -7.16 35.38
N ILE A 907 -20.58 -7.45 34.32
CA ILE A 907 -21.28 -6.44 33.48
C ILE A 907 -22.51 -5.87 34.21
N TYR A 908 -23.22 -6.69 35.00
CA TYR A 908 -24.38 -6.24 35.78
C TYR A 908 -24.00 -5.40 37.01
N ARG A 909 -22.84 -5.69 37.64
CA ARG A 909 -22.35 -4.94 38.80
C ARG A 909 -21.88 -3.52 38.44
N GLN A 910 -21.27 -3.33 37.26
CA GLN A 910 -20.91 -1.98 36.75
C GLN A 910 -22.15 -1.13 36.40
N LYS A 911 -23.19 -1.74 35.81
CA LYS A 911 -24.45 -1.05 35.47
C LYS A 911 -25.25 -0.56 36.69
N ILE A 912 -25.27 -1.31 37.81
CA ILE A 912 -25.97 -0.87 39.02
C ILE A 912 -25.22 0.27 39.73
N ILE A 913 -23.88 0.29 39.67
CA ILE A 913 -23.05 1.41 40.19
C ILE A 913 -23.27 2.70 39.38
N GLU A 914 -23.39 2.60 38.06
CA GLU A 914 -23.73 3.75 37.19
C GLU A 914 -25.13 4.31 37.47
N ILE A 915 -26.11 3.45 37.75
CA ILE A 915 -27.47 3.87 38.08
C ILE A 915 -27.51 4.58 39.45
N LEU A 916 -26.78 4.08 40.46
CA LEU A 916 -26.66 4.75 41.76
C LEU A 916 -26.01 6.15 41.67
N ARG A 917 -25.01 6.31 40.79
CA ARG A 917 -24.40 7.62 40.50
C ARG A 917 -25.37 8.58 39.77
N LYS A 918 -26.17 8.06 38.83
CA LYS A 918 -27.20 8.85 38.14
C LYS A 918 -28.33 9.29 39.07
N ILE A 919 -28.73 8.44 40.03
CA ILE A 919 -29.76 8.79 41.02
C ILE A 919 -29.30 9.89 41.97
N GLN A 920 -28.00 9.93 42.34
CA GLN A 920 -27.43 11.04 43.14
C GLN A 920 -27.55 12.41 42.46
N ASN A 921 -27.68 12.46 41.13
CA ASN A 921 -27.73 13.70 40.35
C ASN A 921 -29.12 14.01 39.78
N LEU A 922 -30.15 13.22 40.09
CA LEU A 922 -31.52 13.56 39.73
C LEU A 922 -32.02 14.73 40.59
N GLU A 923 -32.52 15.77 39.94
CA GLU A 923 -33.21 16.91 40.54
C GLU A 923 -34.69 16.59 40.75
N ILE A 924 -34.94 15.56 41.56
CA ILE A 924 -36.26 15.18 42.08
C ILE A 924 -36.29 15.46 43.58
N ASP A 925 -37.49 15.52 44.16
CA ASP A 925 -37.66 15.72 45.60
C ASP A 925 -36.79 14.74 46.42
N ASN A 926 -36.12 15.27 47.46
CA ASN A 926 -35.11 14.54 48.23
C ASN A 926 -35.67 13.26 48.87
N SER A 927 -36.98 13.20 49.16
CA SER A 927 -37.64 12.01 49.70
C SER A 927 -37.76 10.88 48.66
N GLN A 928 -38.05 11.21 47.40
CA GLN A 928 -38.14 10.24 46.31
C GLN A 928 -36.76 9.73 45.89
N LYS A 929 -35.77 10.62 45.92
CA LYS A 929 -34.36 10.33 45.66
C LYS A 929 -33.79 9.30 46.65
N GLN A 930 -34.08 9.44 47.95
CA GLN A 930 -33.63 8.48 48.97
C GLN A 930 -34.21 7.07 48.77
N LYS A 931 -35.49 6.95 48.41
CA LYS A 931 -36.12 5.64 48.16
C LYS A 931 -35.54 4.92 46.93
N LEU A 932 -35.21 5.68 45.88
CA LEU A 932 -34.53 5.14 44.69
C LEU A 932 -33.12 4.65 45.01
N ILE A 933 -32.35 5.41 45.80
CA ILE A 933 -31.00 5.00 46.24
C ILE A 933 -31.07 3.70 47.04
N GLU A 934 -32.03 3.57 47.95
CA GLU A 934 -32.19 2.39 48.80
C GLU A 934 -32.59 1.13 48.00
N PHE A 935 -33.46 1.28 46.98
CA PHE A 935 -33.85 0.20 46.07
C PHE A 935 -32.66 -0.37 45.28
N TYR A 936 -31.86 0.49 44.64
CA TYR A 936 -30.71 0.04 43.84
C TYR A 936 -29.51 -0.41 44.68
N GLN A 937 -29.36 0.07 45.92
CA GLN A 937 -28.35 -0.44 46.87
C GLN A 937 -28.68 -1.87 47.34
N ASN A 938 -29.95 -2.20 47.51
CA ASN A 938 -30.36 -3.57 47.84
C ASN A 938 -30.22 -4.51 46.62
N LEU A 939 -30.48 -4.03 45.40
CA LEU A 939 -30.21 -4.78 44.17
C LEU A 939 -28.70 -5.10 44.01
N LEU A 940 -27.82 -4.16 44.37
CA LEU A 940 -26.36 -4.33 44.32
C LEU A 940 -25.81 -5.32 45.35
N LYS A 941 -26.55 -5.60 46.43
CA LYS A 941 -26.20 -6.63 47.42
C LYS A 941 -26.62 -8.04 47.01
N SER A 942 -27.49 -8.17 46.00
CA SER A 942 -28.03 -9.45 45.50
C SER A 942 -27.27 -10.04 44.30
N PHE A 943 -26.26 -9.33 43.79
CA PHE A 943 -25.27 -9.77 42.79
C PHE A 943 -23.85 -9.65 43.39
#